data_AF-A0A8T3CUX0-F1
#
_entry.id   AF-A0A8T3CUX0-F1
#
_cell.length_a   1.000
_cell.length_b   1.000
_cell.length_c   1.000
_cell.angle_alpha   90.00
_cell.angle_beta   90.00
_cell.angle_gamma   90.00
#
_symmetry.space_group_name_H-M   'P 1'
#
loop_
_entity.id
_entity.type
_entity.pdbx_description
1 polymer ?
#
loop_
_entity_poly.entity_id
_entity_poly.type
_entity_poly.pdbx_seq_one_letter_code
_entity_poly.pdbx_strand_id
1 'polypeptide(L)'
;MKTKSSYHKSENTYRFLTFSERLANVNIDVIHRIDRTGSYEEDVETYFFEGLTRWRDLNLTEHFTTFSKEVVDKSQSFNLLVFHQKSIVESLKSHLSVRGSFAYQPLLDLVVQLARDLQTDFYPHFQDFFLIITSMLETQDTELLEWAFTCLSYLYKYLWKHMVKDMAHMYMLYSTLLAHKKDHIRSFAAESFAFLMRKVPDLEGLLNCMFQDLADHPEKVEGVGELLFQMCKGVRNMFHSCTRTALPMALRKLGPSGEGSVSLPWEAIGEALDHMAGAAANHIHKEHFLVMWECLQGCVGEVLQMLESEGEDSQASEHMKRLLHIYHTLVEHKGGAIITCPEAVCETLIQLIQAPRLSSSCQQVLLQVTSLLLLGDNVSVPDALVQDMLKKVFRSGSDQDLVLPFAKEMFDMKQFEQLLLPSLLRYLEQMLVSSDPVSRQLALELLTSLILCKAEPPTDGSMAFEKYPLVFTGQLPKSSDPTERKDQVSVPQYVLSLLDRPKEAGVGDLSHLWAALVLLPHIRPLEPGRAIPVVTVLIDRLLDDVESGALGKGGLFVTRQAFSTLLSFKESAEVLSLVQVERVRSIIQKFPTDHSALLLGDLYYTRLALNGCSAHLSHDAMLELYQMLHSNLSSNVSKIRLLTLTDSYPL
;
A
#
# COMPACT_ATOMS: atom_id res chain seq x y z
N MET A 1 12.94 -16.49 -0.69
CA MET A 1 12.81 -17.97 -0.73
C MET A 1 13.28 -18.47 -2.09
N LYS A 2 14.20 -19.43 -2.15
CA LYS A 2 14.64 -20.04 -3.44
C LYS A 2 13.47 -20.77 -4.08
N THR A 3 13.11 -20.41 -5.31
CA THR A 3 12.15 -21.13 -6.15
C THR A 3 12.64 -22.56 -6.34
N LYS A 4 11.87 -23.54 -5.82
CA LYS A 4 12.20 -24.96 -5.97
C LYS A 4 12.08 -25.35 -7.44
N SER A 5 13.12 -25.98 -7.97
CA SER A 5 13.20 -26.52 -9.34
C SER A 5 11.98 -27.39 -9.68
N SER A 6 11.32 -27.09 -10.81
CA SER A 6 10.22 -27.87 -11.39
C SER A 6 10.69 -29.06 -12.23
N TYR A 7 12.00 -29.18 -12.48
CA TYR A 7 12.57 -30.10 -13.48
C TYR A 7 12.44 -31.59 -13.11
N HIS A 8 12.30 -31.93 -11.83
CA HIS A 8 12.09 -33.32 -11.37
C HIS A 8 10.62 -33.68 -11.16
N LYS A 9 9.67 -32.78 -11.45
CA LYS A 9 8.24 -33.01 -11.14
C LYS A 9 7.52 -33.92 -12.15
N SER A 10 8.06 -34.13 -13.35
CA SER A 10 7.35 -34.83 -14.43
C SER A 10 7.60 -36.35 -14.50
N GLU A 11 8.64 -36.89 -13.86
CA GLU A 11 9.03 -38.31 -14.04
C GLU A 11 8.68 -39.23 -12.86
N ASN A 12 8.39 -38.70 -11.67
CA ASN A 12 8.13 -39.53 -10.49
C ASN A 12 6.63 -39.66 -10.20
N THR A 13 6.10 -40.88 -10.34
CA THR A 13 4.67 -41.21 -10.14
C THR A 13 4.20 -40.98 -8.70
N TYR A 14 5.06 -41.22 -7.71
CA TYR A 14 4.74 -41.00 -6.30
C TYR A 14 5.55 -39.84 -5.75
N ARG A 15 4.84 -38.73 -5.50
CA ARG A 15 5.44 -37.50 -4.98
C ARG A 15 4.89 -37.19 -3.60
N PHE A 16 5.79 -36.86 -2.67
CA PHE A 16 5.39 -36.22 -1.43
C PHE A 16 4.82 -34.83 -1.73
N LEU A 17 3.55 -34.64 -1.38
CA LEU A 17 2.91 -33.33 -1.36
C LEU A 17 2.88 -32.85 0.10
N THR A 18 3.31 -31.61 0.33
CA THR A 18 3.15 -31.01 1.65
C THR A 18 1.68 -30.87 2.01
N PHE A 19 1.37 -30.70 3.30
CA PHE A 19 0.00 -30.39 3.75
C PHE A 19 -0.63 -29.25 2.93
N SER A 20 0.10 -28.15 2.76
CA SER A 20 -0.36 -26.99 1.96
C SER A 20 -0.56 -27.32 0.49
N GLU A 21 0.31 -28.13 -0.13
CA GLU A 21 0.14 -28.56 -1.53
C GLU A 21 -1.08 -29.47 -1.71
N ARG A 22 -1.33 -30.39 -0.77
CA ARG A 22 -2.53 -31.25 -0.80
C ARG A 22 -3.80 -30.43 -0.67
N LEU A 23 -3.82 -29.52 0.30
CA LEU A 23 -4.95 -28.65 0.58
C LEU A 23 -5.31 -27.74 -0.58
N ALA A 24 -4.31 -27.19 -1.28
CA ALA A 24 -4.52 -26.41 -2.50
C ALA A 24 -5.10 -27.21 -3.66
N ASN A 25 -4.96 -28.55 -3.65
CA ASN A 25 -5.55 -29.44 -4.64
C ASN A 25 -6.94 -29.95 -4.26
N VAL A 26 -7.37 -29.77 -3.00
CA VAL A 26 -8.71 -30.17 -2.56
C VAL A 26 -9.71 -29.22 -3.23
N ASN A 27 -10.54 -29.77 -4.12
CA ASN A 27 -11.61 -29.01 -4.77
C ASN A 27 -12.96 -29.34 -4.12
N ILE A 28 -13.46 -28.41 -3.31
CA ILE A 28 -14.73 -28.55 -2.57
C ILE A 28 -15.90 -27.94 -3.37
N ASP A 29 -15.66 -27.54 -4.61
CA ASP A 29 -16.69 -27.04 -5.53
C ASP A 29 -17.58 -28.18 -6.06
N VAL A 30 -18.34 -28.77 -5.14
CA VAL A 30 -19.35 -29.80 -5.34
C VAL A 30 -20.50 -29.32 -6.25
N ILE A 31 -20.66 -28.01 -6.37
CA ILE A 31 -21.74 -27.39 -7.14
C ILE A 31 -21.42 -27.39 -8.63
N HIS A 32 -20.17 -27.15 -9.01
CA HIS A 32 -19.73 -27.19 -10.41
C HIS A 32 -19.13 -28.54 -10.83
N ARG A 33 -19.01 -29.50 -9.91
CA ARG A 33 -18.57 -30.86 -10.22
C ARG A 33 -19.59 -31.55 -11.12
N ILE A 34 -19.23 -31.74 -12.39
CA ILE A 34 -19.99 -32.59 -13.32
C ILE A 34 -19.81 -34.03 -12.86
N ASP A 35 -20.88 -34.61 -12.32
CA ASP A 35 -20.89 -36.00 -11.92
C ASP A 35 -20.88 -36.89 -13.18
N ARG A 36 -19.68 -37.32 -13.58
CA ARG A 36 -19.49 -38.26 -14.70
C ARG A 36 -19.79 -39.70 -14.30
N THR A 37 -20.09 -39.94 -13.03
CA THR A 37 -20.44 -41.26 -12.47
C THR A 37 -21.93 -41.57 -12.56
N GLY A 38 -22.70 -40.78 -13.32
CA GLY A 38 -24.09 -41.09 -13.65
C GLY A 38 -24.23 -42.37 -14.48
N SER A 39 -24.09 -43.53 -13.84
CA SER A 39 -24.99 -44.65 -14.10
C SER A 39 -26.37 -44.15 -13.69
N TYR A 40 -27.11 -43.60 -14.65
CA TYR A 40 -28.54 -43.45 -14.53
C TYR A 40 -29.16 -44.85 -14.52
N GLU A 41 -29.06 -45.56 -13.40
CA GLU A 41 -30.15 -46.45 -13.01
C GLU A 41 -31.21 -45.51 -12.42
N GLU A 42 -32.19 -45.15 -13.22
CA GLU A 42 -33.27 -44.20 -12.87
C GLU A 42 -34.19 -44.72 -11.74
N ASP A 43 -33.89 -45.88 -11.15
CA ASP A 43 -34.71 -46.57 -10.14
C ASP A 43 -33.92 -46.96 -8.87
N VAL A 44 -33.21 -46.02 -8.24
CA VAL A 44 -32.70 -46.26 -6.88
C VAL A 44 -33.81 -45.96 -5.87
N GLU A 45 -34.29 -46.97 -5.13
CA GLU A 45 -35.34 -46.80 -4.11
C GLU A 45 -34.94 -45.81 -3.01
N THR A 46 -33.68 -45.84 -2.54
CA THR A 46 -33.12 -44.82 -1.63
C THR A 46 -31.62 -44.64 -1.87
N TYR A 47 -31.15 -43.39 -1.92
CA TYR A 47 -29.72 -43.11 -2.07
C TYR A 47 -28.93 -43.53 -0.82
N PHE A 48 -29.55 -43.47 0.35
CA PHE A 48 -28.93 -43.91 1.61
C PHE A 48 -28.61 -45.41 1.60
N PHE A 49 -29.53 -46.27 1.18
CA PHE A 49 -29.32 -47.72 1.17
C PHE A 49 -28.31 -48.15 0.12
N GLU A 50 -28.32 -47.51 -1.05
CA GLU A 50 -27.31 -47.71 -2.09
C GLU A 50 -25.91 -47.33 -1.57
N GLY A 51 -25.80 -46.14 -0.97
CA GLY A 51 -24.57 -45.68 -0.31
C GLY A 51 -24.11 -46.64 0.78
N LEU A 52 -25.03 -47.15 1.60
CA LEU A 52 -24.73 -48.09 2.69
C LEU A 52 -24.19 -49.40 2.14
N THR A 53 -24.81 -49.92 1.07
CA THR A 53 -24.39 -51.15 0.40
C THR A 53 -23.01 -50.98 -0.22
N ARG A 54 -22.77 -49.85 -0.90
CA ARG A 54 -21.45 -49.51 -1.46
C ARG A 54 -20.37 -49.48 -0.39
N TRP A 55 -20.62 -48.79 0.73
CA TRP A 55 -19.63 -48.66 1.80
C TRP A 55 -19.41 -49.94 2.58
N ARG A 56 -20.39 -50.84 2.64
CA ARG A 56 -20.22 -52.20 3.20
C ARG A 56 -19.15 -53.00 2.47
N ASP A 57 -18.98 -52.77 1.17
CA ASP A 57 -17.97 -53.45 0.37
C ASP A 57 -16.61 -52.72 0.43
N LEU A 58 -16.60 -51.40 0.62
CA LEU A 58 -15.39 -50.56 0.60
C LEU A 58 -14.73 -50.35 1.97
N ASN A 59 -15.49 -50.36 3.07
CA ASN A 59 -14.98 -50.07 4.42
C ASN A 59 -15.28 -51.23 5.38
N LEU A 60 -14.23 -51.91 5.85
CA LEU A 60 -14.32 -53.06 6.74
C LEU A 60 -13.91 -52.73 8.18
N THR A 61 -13.95 -51.46 8.57
CA THR A 61 -13.60 -51.06 9.93
C THR A 61 -14.66 -51.57 10.91
N GLU A 62 -14.23 -51.94 12.12
CA GLU A 62 -15.14 -52.41 13.19
C GLU A 62 -16.26 -51.40 13.43
N HIS A 63 -15.89 -50.12 13.47
CA HIS A 63 -16.80 -49.05 13.77
C HIS A 63 -17.89 -48.88 12.70
N PHE A 64 -17.52 -48.92 11.40
CA PHE A 64 -18.51 -48.89 10.32
C PHE A 64 -19.36 -50.17 10.29
N THR A 65 -18.77 -51.32 10.57
CA THR A 65 -19.49 -52.61 10.61
C THR A 65 -20.58 -52.62 11.69
N THR A 66 -20.29 -52.05 12.86
CA THR A 66 -21.27 -51.89 13.95
C THR A 66 -22.41 -50.97 13.51
N PHE A 67 -22.09 -49.78 12.99
CA PHE A 67 -23.09 -48.85 12.46
C PHE A 67 -23.97 -49.50 11.38
N SER A 68 -23.36 -50.19 10.40
CA SER A 68 -24.08 -50.81 9.29
C SER A 68 -25.13 -51.82 9.77
N LYS A 69 -24.78 -52.66 10.76
CA LYS A 69 -25.70 -53.62 11.38
C LYS A 69 -26.88 -52.96 12.09
N GLU A 70 -26.70 -51.76 12.64
CA GLU A 70 -27.77 -51.05 13.35
C GLU A 70 -28.82 -50.42 12.42
N VAL A 71 -28.43 -50.09 11.19
CA VAL A 71 -29.26 -49.30 10.25
C VAL A 71 -29.72 -50.07 9.01
N VAL A 72 -29.07 -51.17 8.65
CA VAL A 72 -29.38 -51.91 7.40
C VAL A 72 -30.83 -52.36 7.33
N ASP A 73 -31.38 -52.94 8.40
CA ASP A 73 -32.77 -53.43 8.42
C ASP A 73 -33.81 -52.30 8.50
N LYS A 74 -33.36 -51.07 8.78
CA LYS A 74 -34.20 -49.88 8.94
C LYS A 74 -34.21 -48.98 7.71
N SER A 75 -33.39 -49.26 6.70
CA SER A 75 -33.14 -48.37 5.57
C SER A 75 -33.38 -49.01 4.20
N GLN A 76 -33.85 -50.26 4.14
CA GLN A 76 -33.99 -51.02 2.88
C GLN A 76 -34.97 -50.41 1.87
N SER A 77 -35.93 -49.61 2.32
CA SER A 77 -36.87 -48.88 1.46
C SER A 77 -37.11 -47.48 1.99
N PHE A 78 -37.60 -46.58 1.14
CA PHE A 78 -37.89 -45.20 1.52
C PHE A 78 -38.88 -45.09 2.69
N ASN A 79 -39.91 -45.95 2.71
CA ASN A 79 -40.89 -45.96 3.80
C ASN A 79 -40.26 -46.33 5.14
N LEU A 80 -39.34 -47.31 5.15
CA LEU A 80 -38.59 -47.67 6.36
C LEU A 80 -37.66 -46.54 6.79
N LEU A 81 -36.98 -45.89 5.84
CA LEU A 81 -36.09 -44.76 6.08
C LEU A 81 -36.83 -43.62 6.78
N VAL A 82 -38.01 -43.23 6.27
CA VAL A 82 -38.86 -42.19 6.86
C VAL A 82 -39.39 -42.61 8.23
N PHE A 83 -39.87 -43.85 8.38
CA PHE A 83 -40.42 -44.35 9.65
C PHE A 83 -39.36 -44.42 10.75
N HIS A 84 -38.15 -44.88 10.42
CA HIS A 84 -37.04 -45.05 11.37
C HIS A 84 -36.04 -43.89 11.40
N GLN A 85 -36.34 -42.76 10.75
CA GLN A 85 -35.42 -41.63 10.58
C GLN A 85 -34.71 -41.22 11.87
N LYS A 86 -35.44 -41.13 12.98
CA LYS A 86 -34.89 -40.73 14.28
C LYS A 86 -33.83 -41.71 14.78
N SER A 87 -34.07 -43.02 14.62
CA SER A 87 -33.10 -44.04 15.02
C SER A 87 -31.84 -43.99 14.16
N ILE A 88 -31.99 -43.73 12.86
CA ILE A 88 -30.86 -43.67 11.93
C ILE A 88 -30.02 -42.40 12.19
N VAL A 89 -30.69 -41.26 12.40
CA VAL A 89 -30.06 -40.00 12.77
C VAL A 89 -29.26 -40.13 14.07
N GLU A 90 -29.85 -40.69 15.12
CA GLU A 90 -29.15 -40.86 16.40
C GLU A 90 -27.97 -41.84 16.30
N SER A 91 -28.09 -42.91 15.52
CA SER A 91 -26.97 -43.82 15.25
C SER A 91 -25.84 -43.10 14.51
N LEU A 92 -26.15 -42.35 13.43
CA LEU A 92 -25.15 -41.54 12.71
C LEU A 92 -24.45 -40.53 13.63
N LYS A 93 -25.21 -39.80 14.47
CA LYS A 93 -24.65 -38.83 15.43
C LYS A 93 -23.72 -39.51 16.44
N SER A 94 -24.14 -40.64 17.00
CA SER A 94 -23.36 -41.42 17.97
C SER A 94 -22.03 -41.86 17.36
N HIS A 95 -22.08 -42.47 16.17
CA HIS A 95 -20.89 -42.96 15.48
C HIS A 95 -19.99 -41.81 14.99
N LEU A 96 -20.53 -40.71 14.45
CA LEU A 96 -19.71 -39.56 14.09
C LEU A 96 -19.02 -38.95 15.32
N SER A 97 -19.64 -38.98 16.50
CA SER A 97 -19.04 -38.41 17.72
C SER A 97 -17.86 -39.22 18.29
N VAL A 98 -17.59 -40.43 17.79
CA VAL A 98 -16.43 -41.23 18.22
C VAL A 98 -15.15 -40.65 17.64
N ARG A 99 -14.22 -40.24 18.52
CA ARG A 99 -12.93 -39.62 18.15
C ARG A 99 -11.99 -40.62 17.48
N GLY A 100 -11.32 -40.18 16.40
CA GLY A 100 -10.30 -40.98 15.70
C GLY A 100 -10.88 -42.16 14.91
N SER A 101 -12.15 -42.08 14.52
CA SER A 101 -12.83 -43.13 13.75
C SER A 101 -12.30 -43.22 12.32
N PHE A 102 -11.89 -44.43 11.90
CA PHE A 102 -11.58 -44.71 10.48
C PHE A 102 -12.82 -44.85 9.60
N ALA A 103 -14.02 -44.66 10.17
CA ALA A 103 -15.29 -44.69 9.47
C ALA A 103 -15.82 -43.29 9.10
N TYR A 104 -15.05 -42.21 9.28
CA TYR A 104 -15.56 -40.86 8.96
C TYR A 104 -15.98 -40.71 7.50
N GLN A 105 -15.18 -41.18 6.55
CA GLN A 105 -15.51 -41.09 5.13
C GLN A 105 -16.89 -41.70 4.79
N PRO A 106 -17.18 -42.97 5.12
CA PRO A 106 -18.50 -43.54 4.84
C PRO A 106 -19.61 -42.87 5.64
N LEU A 107 -19.39 -42.53 6.91
CA LEU A 107 -20.43 -41.91 7.75
C LEU A 107 -20.82 -40.52 7.22
N LEU A 108 -19.86 -39.70 6.80
CA LEU A 108 -20.10 -38.37 6.23
C LEU A 108 -20.84 -38.45 4.89
N ASP A 109 -20.46 -39.38 4.01
CA ASP A 109 -21.18 -39.61 2.76
C ASP A 109 -22.62 -40.09 3.00
N LEU A 110 -22.84 -40.96 4.00
CA LEU A 110 -24.18 -41.42 4.35
C LEU A 110 -25.06 -40.33 4.96
N VAL A 111 -24.48 -39.38 5.71
CA VAL A 111 -25.21 -38.16 6.13
C VAL A 111 -25.70 -37.37 4.92
N VAL A 112 -24.86 -37.22 3.89
CA VAL A 112 -25.23 -36.55 2.64
C VAL A 112 -26.37 -37.28 1.93
N GLN A 113 -26.28 -38.62 1.79
CA GLN A 113 -27.34 -39.38 1.12
C GLN A 113 -28.65 -39.34 1.91
N LEU A 114 -28.58 -39.41 3.25
CA LEU A 114 -29.76 -39.27 4.11
C LEU A 114 -30.44 -37.91 3.92
N ALA A 115 -29.65 -36.83 3.88
CA ALA A 115 -30.17 -35.49 3.63
C ALA A 115 -30.78 -35.34 2.22
N ARG A 116 -30.22 -36.02 1.22
CA ARG A 116 -30.75 -36.05 -0.15
C ARG A 116 -32.12 -36.74 -0.22
N ASP A 117 -32.28 -37.87 0.47
CA ASP A 117 -33.53 -38.62 0.53
C ASP A 117 -34.61 -37.88 1.35
N LEU A 118 -34.28 -37.42 2.56
CA LEU A 118 -35.26 -36.89 3.52
C LEU A 118 -35.55 -35.39 3.36
N GLN A 119 -34.59 -34.59 2.88
CA GLN A 119 -34.70 -33.14 2.65
C GLN A 119 -35.35 -32.37 3.81
N THR A 120 -36.66 -32.07 3.71
CA THR A 120 -37.43 -31.33 4.72
C THR A 120 -37.39 -32.04 6.07
N ASP A 121 -37.50 -33.37 6.08
CA ASP A 121 -37.54 -34.17 7.31
C ASP A 121 -36.16 -34.26 7.97
N PHE A 122 -35.07 -34.06 7.20
CA PHE A 122 -33.71 -33.98 7.74
C PHE A 122 -33.39 -32.62 8.36
N TYR A 123 -33.96 -31.53 7.86
CA TYR A 123 -33.58 -30.16 8.24
C TYR A 123 -33.58 -29.89 9.76
N PRO A 124 -34.54 -30.38 10.57
CA PRO A 124 -34.50 -30.21 12.03
C PRO A 124 -33.25 -30.80 12.70
N HIS A 125 -32.57 -31.74 12.05
CA HIS A 125 -31.35 -32.39 12.56
C HIS A 125 -30.06 -31.76 12.02
N PHE A 126 -30.15 -30.81 11.08
CA PHE A 126 -29.00 -30.21 10.43
C PHE A 126 -28.03 -29.56 11.43
N GLN A 127 -28.55 -28.80 12.40
CA GLN A 127 -27.72 -28.09 13.38
C GLN A 127 -26.84 -29.07 14.19
N ASP A 128 -27.38 -30.19 14.61
CA ASP A 128 -26.64 -31.21 15.36
C ASP A 128 -25.50 -31.80 14.51
N PHE A 129 -25.80 -32.16 13.25
CA PHE A 129 -24.78 -32.65 12.33
C PHE A 129 -23.72 -31.59 12.03
N PHE A 130 -24.11 -30.34 11.86
CA PHE A 130 -23.18 -29.24 11.65
C PHE A 130 -22.19 -29.11 12.82
N LEU A 131 -22.68 -29.13 14.07
CA LEU A 131 -21.82 -29.05 15.26
C LEU A 131 -20.87 -30.25 15.38
N ILE A 132 -21.36 -31.46 15.07
CA ILE A 132 -20.54 -32.67 15.06
C ILE A 132 -19.44 -32.56 13.99
N ILE A 133 -19.79 -32.19 12.76
CA ILE A 133 -18.83 -32.08 11.65
C ILE A 133 -17.80 -30.98 11.92
N THR A 134 -18.22 -29.82 12.41
CA THR A 134 -17.29 -28.70 12.70
C THR A 134 -16.32 -29.03 13.83
N SER A 135 -16.73 -29.84 14.81
CA SER A 135 -15.83 -30.33 15.86
C SER A 135 -14.69 -31.21 15.35
N MET A 136 -14.80 -31.75 14.11
CA MET A 136 -13.78 -32.57 13.47
C MET A 136 -12.75 -31.76 12.67
N LEU A 137 -13.01 -30.46 12.43
CA LEU A 137 -12.16 -29.62 11.58
C LEU A 137 -10.83 -29.26 12.25
N GLU A 138 -10.71 -29.43 13.57
CA GLU A 138 -9.45 -29.23 14.31
C GLU A 138 -8.45 -30.38 14.12
N THR A 139 -8.11 -30.68 12.87
CA THR A 139 -7.17 -31.76 12.50
C THR A 139 -6.06 -31.26 11.56
N GLN A 140 -5.00 -32.06 11.40
CA GLN A 140 -3.99 -31.93 10.34
C GLN A 140 -4.19 -32.95 9.21
N ASP A 141 -5.21 -33.80 9.33
CA ASP A 141 -5.57 -34.77 8.30
C ASP A 141 -6.30 -34.07 7.15
N THR A 142 -5.64 -33.99 5.99
CA THR A 142 -6.19 -33.37 4.79
C THR A 142 -7.39 -34.13 4.22
N GLU A 143 -7.42 -35.45 4.38
CA GLU A 143 -8.52 -36.28 3.85
C GLU A 143 -9.77 -36.07 4.68
N LEU A 144 -9.64 -36.06 6.01
CA LEU A 144 -10.77 -35.76 6.90
C LEU A 144 -11.32 -34.36 6.67
N LEU A 145 -10.46 -33.35 6.46
CA LEU A 145 -10.90 -31.99 6.10
C LEU A 145 -11.68 -31.99 4.78
N GLU A 146 -11.16 -32.65 3.75
CA GLU A 146 -11.85 -32.77 2.46
C GLU A 146 -13.21 -33.44 2.62
N TRP A 147 -13.31 -34.56 3.34
CA TRP A 147 -14.59 -35.26 3.56
C TRP A 147 -15.58 -34.41 4.35
N ALA A 148 -15.13 -33.74 5.41
CA ALA A 148 -15.98 -32.89 6.25
C ALA A 148 -16.56 -31.72 5.45
N PHE A 149 -15.74 -30.97 4.73
CA PHE A 149 -16.24 -29.85 3.92
C PHE A 149 -17.01 -30.32 2.68
N THR A 150 -16.64 -31.46 2.07
CA THR A 150 -17.44 -32.05 0.99
C THR A 150 -18.84 -32.39 1.50
N CYS A 151 -18.94 -32.98 2.70
CA CYS A 151 -20.21 -33.24 3.36
C CYS A 151 -21.01 -31.95 3.56
N LEU A 152 -20.40 -30.90 4.12
CA LEU A 152 -21.05 -29.59 4.32
C LEU A 152 -21.55 -28.99 2.98
N SER A 153 -20.72 -28.98 1.94
CA SER A 153 -21.08 -28.48 0.61
C SER A 153 -22.27 -29.23 0.00
N TYR A 154 -22.32 -30.56 0.14
CA TYR A 154 -23.48 -31.33 -0.32
C TYR A 154 -24.73 -31.09 0.55
N LEU A 155 -24.59 -30.96 1.87
CA LEU A 155 -25.70 -30.59 2.74
C LEU A 155 -26.29 -29.23 2.32
N TYR A 156 -25.46 -28.24 2.03
CA TYR A 156 -25.91 -26.96 1.46
C TYR A 156 -26.58 -27.15 0.09
N LYS A 157 -26.00 -27.96 -0.79
CA LYS A 157 -26.58 -28.25 -2.12
C LYS A 157 -27.97 -28.89 -2.05
N TYR A 158 -28.23 -29.78 -1.10
CA TYR A 158 -29.53 -30.46 -1.01
C TYR A 158 -30.55 -29.68 -0.17
N LEU A 159 -30.11 -28.97 0.87
CA LEU A 159 -30.99 -28.31 1.84
C LEU A 159 -31.16 -26.80 1.60
N TRP A 160 -30.53 -26.21 0.57
CA TRP A 160 -30.54 -24.75 0.36
C TRP A 160 -31.93 -24.12 0.37
N LYS A 161 -32.97 -24.81 -0.15
CA LYS A 161 -34.34 -24.26 -0.20
C LYS A 161 -34.93 -24.01 1.20
N HIS A 162 -34.46 -24.74 2.20
CA HIS A 162 -34.86 -24.57 3.60
C HIS A 162 -33.96 -23.56 4.29
N MET A 163 -32.64 -23.66 4.08
CA MET A 163 -31.64 -22.75 4.66
C MET A 163 -31.86 -21.30 4.25
N VAL A 164 -32.20 -21.05 2.98
CA VAL A 164 -32.41 -19.70 2.45
C VAL A 164 -33.58 -18.97 3.14
N LYS A 165 -34.53 -19.70 3.75
CA LYS A 165 -35.65 -19.10 4.49
C LYS A 165 -35.24 -18.60 5.88
N ASP A 166 -34.11 -19.08 6.41
CA ASP A 166 -33.60 -18.77 7.75
C ASP A 166 -32.10 -18.47 7.71
N MET A 167 -31.69 -17.62 6.76
CA MET A 167 -30.27 -17.32 6.52
C MET A 167 -29.57 -16.65 7.69
N ALA A 168 -30.28 -15.86 8.48
CA ALA A 168 -29.68 -15.18 9.64
C ALA A 168 -29.23 -16.19 10.70
N HIS A 169 -30.10 -17.16 11.06
CA HIS A 169 -29.72 -18.22 11.99
C HIS A 169 -28.60 -19.10 11.42
N MET A 170 -28.68 -19.47 10.14
CA MET A 170 -27.63 -20.22 9.45
C MET A 170 -26.29 -19.50 9.47
N TYR A 171 -26.27 -18.18 9.23
CA TYR A 171 -25.06 -17.37 9.32
C TYR A 171 -24.51 -17.37 10.74
N MET A 172 -25.33 -17.18 11.78
CA MET A 172 -24.87 -17.18 13.17
C MET A 172 -24.24 -18.52 13.60
N LEU A 173 -24.81 -19.64 13.17
CA LEU A 173 -24.23 -20.96 13.40
C LEU A 173 -22.87 -21.09 12.69
N TYR A 174 -22.77 -20.53 11.49
CA TYR A 174 -21.64 -20.68 10.59
C TYR A 174 -20.47 -19.71 10.84
N SER A 175 -20.75 -18.50 11.32
CA SER A 175 -19.81 -17.39 11.42
C SER A 175 -18.60 -17.70 12.32
N THR A 176 -18.76 -18.67 13.24
CA THR A 176 -17.66 -19.20 14.06
C THR A 176 -16.50 -19.78 13.22
N LEU A 177 -16.79 -20.35 12.04
CA LEU A 177 -15.77 -20.87 11.13
C LEU A 177 -15.02 -19.75 10.39
N LEU A 178 -15.66 -18.59 10.20
CA LEU A 178 -15.04 -17.42 9.56
C LEU A 178 -14.00 -16.76 10.48
N ALA A 179 -14.09 -16.95 11.79
CA ALA A 179 -13.10 -16.52 12.79
C ALA A 179 -11.98 -17.54 13.04
N HIS A 180 -11.96 -18.66 12.31
CA HIS A 180 -11.08 -19.76 12.66
C HIS A 180 -9.60 -19.42 12.47
N LYS A 181 -8.72 -19.85 13.39
CA LYS A 181 -7.27 -19.52 13.37
C LYS A 181 -6.52 -20.03 12.14
N LYS A 182 -7.02 -21.09 11.52
CA LYS A 182 -6.42 -21.71 10.32
C LYS A 182 -7.06 -21.15 9.05
N ASP A 183 -6.26 -20.52 8.21
CA ASP A 183 -6.69 -19.83 6.99
C ASP A 183 -7.50 -20.72 6.04
N HIS A 184 -7.07 -21.95 5.82
CA HIS A 184 -7.77 -22.88 4.92
C HIS A 184 -9.17 -23.24 5.40
N ILE A 185 -9.41 -23.30 6.73
CA ILE A 185 -10.76 -23.51 7.26
C ILE A 185 -11.61 -22.27 6.99
N ARG A 186 -11.06 -21.05 7.15
CA ARG A 186 -11.76 -19.81 6.78
C ARG A 186 -12.09 -19.79 5.28
N SER A 187 -11.14 -20.11 4.41
CA SER A 187 -11.35 -20.14 2.95
C SER A 187 -12.40 -21.16 2.52
N PHE A 188 -12.34 -22.39 3.04
CA PHE A 188 -13.35 -23.40 2.74
C PHE A 188 -14.71 -23.05 3.32
N ALA A 189 -14.72 -22.39 4.48
CA ALA A 189 -15.95 -21.90 5.05
C ALA A 189 -16.59 -20.82 4.14
N ALA A 190 -15.80 -19.83 3.73
CA ALA A 190 -16.22 -18.80 2.80
C ALA A 190 -16.74 -19.39 1.47
N GLU A 191 -16.00 -20.33 0.88
CA GLU A 191 -16.34 -20.94 -0.41
C GLU A 191 -17.65 -21.73 -0.37
N SER A 192 -17.84 -22.57 0.66
CA SER A 192 -19.04 -23.41 0.76
C SER A 192 -20.30 -22.61 1.09
N PHE A 193 -20.20 -21.54 1.90
CA PHE A 193 -21.36 -20.69 2.25
C PHE A 193 -21.72 -19.66 1.17
N ALA A 194 -20.76 -19.25 0.33
CA ALA A 194 -20.99 -18.35 -0.79
C ALA A 194 -22.14 -18.82 -1.72
N PHE A 195 -22.30 -20.14 -1.89
CA PHE A 195 -23.40 -20.72 -2.66
C PHE A 195 -24.78 -20.36 -2.09
N LEU A 196 -24.95 -20.40 -0.77
CA LEU A 196 -26.19 -20.05 -0.10
C LEU A 196 -26.44 -18.54 -0.22
N MET A 197 -25.40 -17.72 -0.03
CA MET A 197 -25.50 -16.26 -0.18
C MET A 197 -25.96 -15.84 -1.57
N ARG A 198 -25.52 -16.51 -2.64
CA ARG A 198 -25.98 -16.19 -4.01
C ARG A 198 -27.47 -16.48 -4.25
N LYS A 199 -28.13 -17.22 -3.35
CA LYS A 199 -29.54 -17.64 -3.47
C LYS A 199 -30.48 -16.91 -2.52
N VAL A 200 -29.96 -16.07 -1.62
CA VAL A 200 -30.79 -15.34 -0.66
C VAL A 200 -31.65 -14.28 -1.37
N PRO A 201 -32.96 -14.22 -1.11
CA PRO A 201 -33.82 -13.20 -1.72
C PRO A 201 -33.56 -11.82 -1.13
N ASP A 202 -33.34 -11.72 0.18
CA ASP A 202 -33.02 -10.49 0.90
C ASP A 202 -31.52 -10.47 1.26
N LEU A 203 -30.70 -10.10 0.28
CA LEU A 203 -29.26 -9.94 0.48
C LEU A 203 -28.94 -8.77 1.41
N GLU A 204 -29.75 -7.70 1.37
CA GLU A 204 -29.50 -6.52 2.18
C GLU A 204 -29.68 -6.81 3.67
N GLY A 205 -30.77 -7.50 4.03
CA GLY A 205 -31.01 -7.96 5.40
C GLY A 205 -29.90 -8.90 5.89
N LEU A 206 -29.42 -9.79 5.02
CA LEU A 206 -28.28 -10.66 5.35
C LEU A 206 -27.00 -9.86 5.58
N LEU A 207 -26.65 -8.91 4.71
CA LEU A 207 -25.47 -8.06 4.88
C LEU A 207 -25.54 -7.25 6.19
N ASN A 208 -26.71 -6.69 6.52
CA ASN A 208 -26.88 -5.99 7.81
C ASN A 208 -26.62 -6.93 9.00
N CYS A 209 -27.14 -8.18 8.95
CA CYS A 209 -26.91 -9.18 10.00
C CYS A 209 -25.42 -9.56 10.10
N MET A 210 -24.76 -9.80 8.98
CA MET A 210 -23.33 -10.14 8.93
C MET A 210 -22.43 -9.01 9.44
N PHE A 211 -22.74 -7.77 9.05
CA PHE A 211 -21.95 -6.62 9.45
C PHE A 211 -22.21 -6.20 10.89
N GLN A 212 -23.42 -6.38 11.42
CA GLN A 212 -23.68 -6.16 12.83
C GLN A 212 -22.88 -7.14 13.71
N ASP A 213 -22.73 -8.39 13.28
CA ASP A 213 -21.94 -9.42 13.97
C ASP A 213 -20.45 -9.04 14.10
N LEU A 214 -19.92 -8.21 13.19
CA LEU A 214 -18.54 -7.69 13.29
C LEU A 214 -18.33 -6.74 14.47
N ALA A 215 -19.39 -6.12 15.00
CA ALA A 215 -19.29 -5.22 16.13
C ALA A 215 -18.88 -5.96 17.41
N ASP A 216 -19.43 -7.16 17.60
CA ASP A 216 -19.17 -8.02 18.76
C ASP A 216 -17.97 -8.94 18.52
N HIS A 217 -17.65 -9.22 17.25
CA HIS A 217 -16.66 -10.23 16.83
C HIS A 217 -15.69 -9.72 15.74
N PRO A 218 -14.75 -8.81 16.09
CA PRO A 218 -13.81 -8.24 15.13
C PRO A 218 -12.86 -9.29 14.51
N GLU A 219 -12.64 -10.42 15.15
CA GLU A 219 -11.84 -11.53 14.63
C GLU A 219 -12.40 -12.15 13.33
N LYS A 220 -13.65 -11.85 12.98
CA LYS A 220 -14.33 -12.35 11.77
C LYS A 220 -14.07 -11.50 10.53
N VAL A 221 -13.48 -10.31 10.65
CA VAL A 221 -13.32 -9.33 9.56
C VAL A 221 -12.70 -9.95 8.30
N GLU A 222 -11.57 -10.65 8.44
CA GLU A 222 -10.88 -11.29 7.32
C GLU A 222 -11.74 -12.38 6.67
N GLY A 223 -12.41 -13.22 7.48
CA GLY A 223 -13.28 -14.29 6.99
C GLY A 223 -14.54 -13.78 6.30
N VAL A 224 -15.11 -12.67 6.77
CA VAL A 224 -16.24 -11.99 6.12
C VAL A 224 -15.81 -11.38 4.78
N GLY A 225 -14.63 -10.75 4.73
CA GLY A 225 -14.06 -10.26 3.47
C GLY A 225 -13.84 -11.37 2.45
N GLU A 226 -13.27 -12.50 2.88
CA GLU A 226 -13.11 -13.69 2.04
C GLU A 226 -14.45 -14.26 1.58
N LEU A 227 -15.47 -14.32 2.45
CA LEU A 227 -16.82 -14.78 2.10
C LEU A 227 -17.49 -13.88 1.03
N LEU A 228 -17.39 -12.56 1.17
CA LEU A 228 -17.89 -11.62 0.17
C LEU A 228 -17.17 -11.77 -1.17
N PHE A 229 -15.85 -12.00 -1.12
CA PHE A 229 -15.07 -12.31 -2.32
C PHE A 229 -15.53 -13.63 -2.95
N GLN A 230 -15.64 -14.72 -2.19
CA GLN A 230 -16.09 -16.01 -2.72
C GLN A 230 -17.51 -15.94 -3.27
N MET A 231 -18.40 -15.14 -2.68
CA MET A 231 -19.73 -14.85 -3.25
C MET A 231 -19.63 -14.22 -4.64
N CYS A 232 -18.75 -13.23 -4.80
CA CYS A 232 -18.50 -12.52 -6.06
C CYS A 232 -17.61 -13.30 -7.04
N LYS A 233 -16.84 -14.28 -6.59
CA LYS A 233 -15.95 -15.06 -7.43
C LYS A 233 -16.74 -16.01 -8.33
N GLY A 234 -16.46 -15.94 -9.63
CA GLY A 234 -16.99 -16.84 -10.65
C GLY A 234 -15.98 -17.94 -11.00
N VAL A 235 -16.16 -18.52 -12.19
CA VAL A 235 -15.24 -19.52 -12.76
C VAL A 235 -14.17 -18.84 -13.62
N ARG A 236 -13.06 -19.55 -13.90
CA ARG A 236 -12.00 -19.08 -14.83
C ARG A 236 -11.43 -17.68 -14.49
N ASN A 237 -11.22 -17.39 -13.20
CA ASN A 237 -10.68 -16.10 -12.73
C ASN A 237 -11.53 -14.88 -13.15
N MET A 238 -12.86 -15.07 -13.27
CA MET A 238 -13.84 -14.04 -13.56
C MET A 238 -14.70 -13.74 -12.32
N PHE A 239 -15.32 -12.57 -12.29
CA PHE A 239 -16.42 -12.31 -11.38
C PHE A 239 -17.69 -13.07 -11.80
N HIS A 240 -18.51 -13.43 -10.82
CA HIS A 240 -19.86 -13.95 -11.02
C HIS A 240 -20.82 -12.82 -11.43
N SER A 241 -21.94 -13.15 -12.09
CA SER A 241 -22.92 -12.16 -12.53
C SER A 241 -23.54 -11.36 -11.39
N CYS A 242 -23.64 -11.95 -10.19
CA CYS A 242 -24.17 -11.29 -8.99
C CYS A 242 -23.28 -10.16 -8.47
N THR A 243 -22.00 -10.06 -8.87
CA THR A 243 -21.11 -9.00 -8.39
C THR A 243 -21.65 -7.62 -8.72
N ARG A 244 -22.28 -7.44 -9.89
CA ARG A 244 -22.89 -6.18 -10.33
C ARG A 244 -24.02 -5.69 -9.40
N THR A 245 -24.64 -6.58 -8.63
CA THR A 245 -25.70 -6.22 -7.68
C THR A 245 -25.21 -6.23 -6.24
N ALA A 246 -24.48 -7.28 -5.85
CA ALA A 246 -24.04 -7.49 -4.47
C ALA A 246 -22.97 -6.50 -4.00
N LEU A 247 -21.99 -6.19 -4.86
CA LEU A 247 -20.88 -5.32 -4.48
C LEU A 247 -21.34 -3.87 -4.21
N PRO A 248 -22.14 -3.21 -5.06
CA PRO A 248 -22.69 -1.88 -4.73
C PRO A 248 -23.48 -1.88 -3.42
N MET A 249 -24.26 -2.94 -3.14
CA MET A 249 -25.00 -3.05 -1.88
C MET A 249 -24.06 -3.10 -0.68
N ALA A 250 -22.95 -3.85 -0.76
CA ALA A 250 -21.96 -3.91 0.30
C ALA A 250 -21.20 -2.58 0.46
N LEU A 251 -20.79 -1.93 -0.64
CA LEU A 251 -20.07 -0.65 -0.61
C LEU A 251 -20.90 0.49 0.01
N ARG A 252 -22.22 0.48 -0.17
CA ARG A 252 -23.12 1.46 0.48
C ARG A 252 -23.14 1.32 2.01
N LYS A 253 -22.83 0.14 2.55
CA LYS A 253 -22.75 -0.11 4.00
C LYS A 253 -21.44 0.37 4.64
N LEU A 254 -20.54 1.01 3.88
CA LEU A 254 -19.34 1.69 4.40
C LEU A 254 -19.64 3.05 5.05
N GLY A 255 -20.89 3.49 5.03
CA GLY A 255 -21.33 4.73 5.67
C GLY A 255 -22.84 4.70 5.92
N PRO A 256 -23.40 5.82 6.41
CA PRO A 256 -24.84 5.93 6.61
C PRO A 256 -25.56 5.87 5.26
N SER A 257 -26.53 4.98 5.15
CA SER A 257 -27.38 4.82 3.96
C SER A 257 -28.77 5.36 4.28
N GLY A 258 -28.95 6.69 4.24
CA GLY A 258 -30.24 7.36 4.44
C GLY A 258 -30.83 7.34 5.87
N GLU A 259 -31.88 8.14 6.09
CA GLU A 259 -32.60 8.26 7.36
C GLU A 259 -33.27 6.93 7.75
N GLY A 260 -32.86 6.35 8.88
CA GLY A 260 -33.40 5.08 9.41
C GLY A 260 -32.50 3.85 9.21
N SER A 261 -31.28 4.01 8.70
CA SER A 261 -30.31 2.92 8.60
C SER A 261 -29.78 2.45 9.97
N VAL A 262 -29.54 1.14 10.10
CA VAL A 262 -28.92 0.53 11.28
C VAL A 262 -27.50 1.08 11.44
N SER A 263 -27.13 1.48 12.66
CA SER A 263 -25.74 1.86 12.97
C SER A 263 -24.85 0.63 12.91
N LEU A 264 -23.94 0.60 11.94
CA LEU A 264 -23.06 -0.53 11.66
C LEU A 264 -21.61 -0.21 12.04
N PRO A 265 -20.77 -1.22 12.32
CA PRO A 265 -19.35 -1.02 12.64
C PRO A 265 -18.53 -0.70 11.37
N TRP A 266 -18.65 0.52 10.86
CA TRP A 266 -18.12 0.93 9.55
C TRP A 266 -16.62 0.70 9.35
N GLU A 267 -15.80 0.82 10.39
CA GLU A 267 -14.35 0.53 10.32
C GLU A 267 -14.10 -0.95 10.01
N ALA A 268 -14.73 -1.86 10.76
CA ALA A 268 -14.61 -3.30 10.54
C ALA A 268 -15.15 -3.73 9.16
N ILE A 269 -16.20 -3.06 8.67
CA ILE A 269 -16.74 -3.29 7.32
C ILE A 269 -15.76 -2.79 6.25
N GLY A 270 -15.12 -1.64 6.49
CA GLY A 270 -14.03 -1.10 5.68
C GLY A 270 -12.91 -2.11 5.51
N GLU A 271 -12.41 -2.65 6.62
CA GLU A 271 -11.36 -3.67 6.62
C GLU A 271 -11.81 -4.96 5.90
N ALA A 272 -13.05 -5.42 6.11
CA ALA A 272 -13.57 -6.62 5.45
C ALA A 272 -13.67 -6.43 3.92
N LEU A 273 -14.13 -5.27 3.46
CA LEU A 273 -14.22 -4.96 2.03
C LEU A 273 -12.85 -4.69 1.39
N ASP A 274 -11.89 -4.19 2.17
CA ASP A 274 -10.50 -4.07 1.73
C ASP A 274 -9.85 -5.45 1.56
N HIS A 275 -10.07 -6.38 2.50
CA HIS A 275 -9.68 -7.79 2.36
C HIS A 275 -10.33 -8.44 1.13
N MET A 276 -11.62 -8.20 0.89
CA MET A 276 -12.31 -8.65 -0.32
C MET A 276 -11.63 -8.11 -1.58
N ALA A 277 -11.24 -6.83 -1.61
CA ALA A 277 -10.57 -6.20 -2.73
C ALA A 277 -9.18 -6.79 -2.98
N GLY A 278 -8.40 -7.03 -1.92
CA GLY A 278 -7.11 -7.71 -2.00
C GLY A 278 -7.22 -9.15 -2.53
N ALA A 279 -8.21 -9.91 -2.06
CA ALA A 279 -8.48 -11.27 -2.56
C ALA A 279 -8.89 -11.25 -4.04
N ALA A 280 -9.72 -10.28 -4.44
CA ALA A 280 -10.12 -10.08 -5.83
C ALA A 280 -8.93 -9.73 -6.73
N ALA A 281 -8.07 -8.80 -6.32
CA ALA A 281 -6.90 -8.40 -7.11
C ALA A 281 -5.89 -9.55 -7.30
N ASN A 282 -5.79 -10.45 -6.31
CA ASN A 282 -4.93 -11.63 -6.40
C ASN A 282 -5.47 -12.73 -7.33
N HIS A 283 -6.79 -12.87 -7.46
CA HIS A 283 -7.41 -13.99 -8.14
C HIS A 283 -7.98 -13.65 -9.53
N ILE A 284 -8.58 -12.48 -9.70
CA ILE A 284 -9.32 -12.10 -10.91
C ILE A 284 -8.36 -11.55 -11.96
N HIS A 285 -8.52 -11.98 -13.21
CA HIS A 285 -7.73 -11.43 -14.31
C HIS A 285 -8.14 -9.99 -14.63
N LYS A 286 -7.16 -9.16 -15.01
CA LYS A 286 -7.34 -7.75 -15.39
C LYS A 286 -8.53 -7.53 -16.34
N GLU A 287 -8.63 -8.33 -17.41
CA GLU A 287 -9.68 -8.24 -18.43
C GLU A 287 -11.12 -8.39 -17.89
N HIS A 288 -11.28 -8.95 -16.70
CA HIS A 288 -12.56 -9.16 -16.05
C HIS A 288 -12.78 -8.26 -14.83
N PHE A 289 -11.81 -7.38 -14.53
CA PHE A 289 -11.81 -6.56 -13.32
C PHE A 289 -12.67 -5.29 -13.43
N LEU A 290 -13.07 -4.90 -14.66
CA LEU A 290 -13.82 -3.67 -14.92
C LEU A 290 -15.08 -3.52 -14.05
N VAL A 291 -15.77 -4.63 -13.77
CA VAL A 291 -16.98 -4.63 -12.93
C VAL A 291 -16.72 -4.06 -11.53
N MET A 292 -15.57 -4.37 -10.93
CA MET A 292 -15.18 -3.86 -9.62
C MET A 292 -15.02 -2.34 -9.66
N TRP A 293 -14.32 -1.83 -10.69
CA TRP A 293 -14.10 -0.40 -10.89
C TRP A 293 -15.42 0.35 -11.12
N GLU A 294 -16.30 -0.16 -11.99
CA GLU A 294 -17.62 0.43 -12.23
C GLU A 294 -18.45 0.53 -10.94
N CYS A 295 -18.44 -0.50 -10.09
CA CYS A 295 -19.16 -0.50 -8.81
C CYS A 295 -18.57 0.52 -7.83
N LEU A 296 -17.24 0.59 -7.73
CA LEU A 296 -16.53 1.54 -6.87
C LEU A 296 -16.79 2.99 -7.31
N GLN A 297 -16.65 3.28 -8.60
CA GLN A 297 -16.87 4.61 -9.16
C GLN A 297 -18.33 5.05 -9.00
N GLY A 298 -19.29 4.13 -9.19
CA GLY A 298 -20.70 4.39 -8.92
C GLY A 298 -20.94 4.79 -7.47
N CYS A 299 -20.36 4.06 -6.52
CA CYS A 299 -20.49 4.38 -5.10
C CYS A 299 -19.79 5.69 -4.72
N VAL A 300 -18.59 5.97 -5.26
CA VAL A 300 -17.91 7.26 -5.09
C VAL A 300 -18.79 8.41 -5.56
N GLY A 301 -19.44 8.28 -6.72
CA GLY A 301 -20.39 9.27 -7.24
C GLY A 301 -21.59 9.52 -6.32
N GLU A 302 -22.15 8.47 -5.71
CA GLU A 302 -23.23 8.58 -4.72
C GLU A 302 -22.75 9.32 -3.45
N VAL A 303 -21.57 8.98 -2.93
CA VAL A 303 -21.01 9.61 -1.72
C VAL A 303 -20.62 11.07 -1.96
N LEU A 304 -20.12 11.40 -3.15
CA LEU A 304 -19.86 12.78 -3.55
C LEU A 304 -21.13 13.65 -3.50
N GLN A 305 -22.27 13.14 -3.94
CA GLN A 305 -23.54 13.85 -3.84
C GLN A 305 -23.97 14.05 -2.38
N MET A 306 -23.72 13.07 -1.50
CA MET A 306 -23.99 13.20 -0.06
C MET A 306 -23.11 14.28 0.58
N LEU A 307 -21.81 14.32 0.24
CA LEU A 307 -20.86 15.34 0.70
C LEU A 307 -21.27 16.78 0.35
N GLU A 308 -21.89 16.99 -0.81
CA GLU A 308 -22.39 18.30 -1.21
C GLU A 308 -23.57 18.78 -0.33
N SER A 309 -24.36 17.83 0.19
CA SER A 309 -25.56 18.09 0.98
C SER A 309 -25.31 18.22 2.50
N GLU A 310 -24.30 17.53 3.03
CA GLU A 310 -23.98 17.49 4.47
C GLU A 310 -22.84 18.47 4.86
N GLY A 311 -22.67 18.74 6.16
CA GLY A 311 -21.63 19.64 6.70
C GLY A 311 -20.20 19.10 6.62
N GLU A 312 -19.20 19.89 7.06
CA GLU A 312 -17.76 19.59 6.96
C GLU A 312 -17.31 18.34 7.72
N ASP A 313 -17.89 18.04 8.89
CA ASP A 313 -17.65 16.79 9.65
C ASP A 313 -18.72 15.73 9.33
N SER A 314 -18.86 15.40 8.06
CA SER A 314 -19.86 14.44 7.61
C SER A 314 -19.35 12.99 7.71
N GLN A 315 -20.24 12.10 8.12
CA GLN A 315 -20.03 10.65 7.99
C GLN A 315 -19.77 10.24 6.53
N ALA A 316 -20.23 11.05 5.56
CA ALA A 316 -19.90 10.91 4.15
C ALA A 316 -18.39 11.04 3.85
N SER A 317 -17.65 11.90 4.56
CA SER A 317 -16.20 12.01 4.37
C SER A 317 -15.47 10.77 4.87
N GLU A 318 -15.89 10.20 5.99
CA GLU A 318 -15.30 8.95 6.48
C GLU A 318 -15.73 7.75 5.60
N HIS A 319 -16.93 7.76 5.02
CA HIS A 319 -17.35 6.79 4.00
C HIS A 319 -16.42 6.88 2.78
N MET A 320 -16.15 8.08 2.29
CA MET A 320 -15.22 8.31 1.18
C MET A 320 -13.82 7.79 1.51
N LYS A 321 -13.32 8.05 2.72
CA LYS A 321 -12.01 7.55 3.18
C LYS A 321 -11.92 6.02 3.12
N ARG A 322 -12.96 5.32 3.58
CA ARG A 322 -13.01 3.84 3.51
C ARG A 322 -13.07 3.33 2.07
N LEU A 323 -13.76 4.02 1.16
CA LEU A 323 -13.70 3.73 -0.27
C LEU A 323 -12.29 3.97 -0.84
N LEU A 324 -11.60 5.02 -0.41
CA LEU A 324 -10.24 5.33 -0.86
C LEU A 324 -9.21 4.30 -0.37
N HIS A 325 -9.40 3.67 0.80
CA HIS A 325 -8.57 2.53 1.20
C HIS A 325 -8.72 1.35 0.23
N ILE A 326 -9.93 1.07 -0.26
CA ILE A 326 -10.14 0.06 -1.30
C ILE A 326 -9.42 0.46 -2.59
N TYR A 327 -9.50 1.73 -3.00
CA TYR A 327 -8.70 2.23 -4.14
C TYR A 327 -7.20 2.04 -3.91
N HIS A 328 -6.69 2.35 -2.71
CA HIS A 328 -5.29 2.18 -2.35
C HIS A 328 -4.84 0.73 -2.58
N THR A 329 -5.53 -0.24 -1.99
CA THR A 329 -5.24 -1.67 -2.15
C THR A 329 -5.24 -2.12 -3.61
N LEU A 330 -6.19 -1.63 -4.40
CA LEU A 330 -6.31 -1.98 -5.81
C LEU A 330 -5.24 -1.33 -6.71
N VAL A 331 -4.93 -0.04 -6.48
CA VAL A 331 -3.92 0.70 -7.24
C VAL A 331 -2.51 0.25 -6.88
N GLU A 332 -2.24 -0.04 -5.61
CA GLU A 332 -0.95 -0.56 -5.14
C GLU A 332 -0.65 -1.95 -5.73
N HIS A 333 -1.68 -2.77 -5.97
CA HIS A 333 -1.52 -4.16 -6.38
C HIS A 333 -0.64 -4.33 -7.62
N LYS A 334 0.59 -4.83 -7.37
CA LYS A 334 1.64 -5.00 -8.39
C LYS A 334 1.86 -3.73 -9.22
N GLY A 335 1.86 -2.55 -8.59
CA GLY A 335 2.06 -1.26 -9.28
C GLY A 335 0.94 -0.94 -10.29
N GLY A 336 -0.30 -1.23 -9.93
CA GLY A 336 -1.50 -0.91 -10.71
C GLY A 336 -1.86 -1.89 -11.83
N ALA A 337 -1.36 -3.13 -11.77
CA ALA A 337 -1.54 -4.12 -12.83
C ALA A 337 -3.01 -4.47 -13.14
N ILE A 338 -3.91 -4.32 -12.16
CA ILE A 338 -5.33 -4.63 -12.25
C ILE A 338 -6.22 -3.44 -12.66
N ILE A 339 -5.63 -2.25 -12.88
CA ILE A 339 -6.37 -1.07 -13.37
C ILE A 339 -6.75 -1.28 -14.83
N THR A 340 -8.04 -1.38 -15.11
CA THR A 340 -8.56 -1.67 -16.46
C THR A 340 -8.68 -0.43 -17.33
N CYS A 341 -9.09 0.70 -16.74
CA CYS A 341 -9.30 1.98 -17.41
C CYS A 341 -8.64 3.09 -16.58
N PRO A 342 -7.33 3.37 -16.79
CA PRO A 342 -6.59 4.38 -16.04
C PRO A 342 -7.21 5.78 -16.14
N GLU A 343 -7.78 6.13 -17.29
CA GLU A 343 -8.41 7.42 -17.54
C GLU A 343 -9.61 7.64 -16.61
N ALA A 344 -10.49 6.63 -16.49
CA ALA A 344 -11.67 6.73 -15.64
C ALA A 344 -11.29 6.84 -14.15
N VAL A 345 -10.29 6.08 -13.70
CA VAL A 345 -9.76 6.19 -12.33
C VAL A 345 -9.17 7.58 -12.09
N CYS A 346 -8.37 8.08 -13.04
CA CYS A 346 -7.79 9.41 -12.98
C CYS A 346 -8.86 10.52 -12.91
N GLU A 347 -9.92 10.42 -13.73
CA GLU A 347 -11.04 11.36 -13.72
C GLU A 347 -11.79 11.35 -12.37
N THR A 348 -12.00 10.17 -11.79
CA THR A 348 -12.62 10.04 -10.46
C THR A 348 -11.75 10.71 -9.38
N LEU A 349 -10.44 10.45 -9.37
CA LEU A 349 -9.52 11.09 -8.41
C LEU A 349 -9.47 12.62 -8.61
N ILE A 350 -9.46 13.08 -9.86
CA ILE A 350 -9.54 14.50 -10.19
C ILE A 350 -10.80 15.15 -9.61
N GLN A 351 -11.96 14.50 -9.74
CA GLN A 351 -13.22 15.00 -9.14
C GLN A 351 -13.12 15.06 -7.61
N LEU A 352 -12.53 14.04 -6.98
CA LEU A 352 -12.33 14.00 -5.53
C LEU A 352 -11.38 15.08 -5.02
N ILE A 353 -10.28 15.37 -5.74
CA ILE A 353 -9.33 16.43 -5.37
C ILE A 353 -10.02 17.81 -5.37
N GLN A 354 -11.03 17.99 -6.22
CA GLN A 354 -11.80 19.22 -6.32
C GLN A 354 -13.01 19.25 -5.37
N ALA A 355 -13.33 18.14 -4.70
CA ALA A 355 -14.50 18.05 -3.84
C ALA A 355 -14.32 18.95 -2.61
N PRO A 356 -15.21 19.93 -2.40
CA PRO A 356 -15.19 20.70 -1.16
C PRO A 356 -15.57 19.78 0.01
N ARG A 357 -15.03 20.04 1.21
CA ARG A 357 -15.44 19.38 2.48
C ARG A 357 -14.93 17.95 2.73
N LEU A 358 -13.87 17.51 2.06
CA LEU A 358 -13.16 16.30 2.50
C LEU A 358 -12.35 16.56 3.77
N SER A 359 -12.44 15.67 4.76
CA SER A 359 -11.61 15.72 5.97
C SER A 359 -10.12 15.62 5.64
N SER A 360 -9.24 16.17 6.48
CA SER A 360 -7.79 16.13 6.27
C SER A 360 -7.25 14.70 6.15
N SER A 361 -7.79 13.78 6.95
CA SER A 361 -7.43 12.36 6.88
C SER A 361 -7.87 11.70 5.57
N CYS A 362 -9.04 12.05 5.04
CA CYS A 362 -9.51 11.58 3.74
C CYS A 362 -8.65 12.14 2.59
N GLN A 363 -8.27 13.42 2.66
CA GLN A 363 -7.39 14.05 1.68
C GLN A 363 -6.00 13.41 1.67
N GLN A 364 -5.47 13.03 2.84
CA GLN A 364 -4.19 12.32 2.94
C GLN A 364 -4.23 11.00 2.15
N VAL A 365 -5.25 10.16 2.37
CA VAL A 365 -5.39 8.88 1.64
C VAL A 365 -5.61 9.13 0.14
N LEU A 366 -6.38 10.15 -0.24
CA LEU A 366 -6.58 10.53 -1.64
C LEU A 366 -5.26 10.88 -2.34
N LEU A 367 -4.38 11.63 -1.68
CA LEU A 367 -3.06 11.98 -2.22
C LEU A 367 -2.13 10.76 -2.29
N GLN A 368 -2.20 9.84 -1.32
CA GLN A 368 -1.47 8.56 -1.38
C GLN A 368 -1.93 7.68 -2.55
N VAL A 369 -3.24 7.55 -2.78
CA VAL A 369 -3.77 6.82 -3.95
C VAL A 369 -3.30 7.47 -5.25
N THR A 370 -3.25 8.81 -5.26
CA THR A 370 -2.77 9.58 -6.41
C THR A 370 -1.28 9.37 -6.65
N SER A 371 -0.43 9.36 -5.60
CA SER A 371 1.01 9.09 -5.75
C SER A 371 1.25 7.67 -6.25
N LEU A 372 0.54 6.66 -5.70
CA LEU A 372 0.59 5.27 -6.16
C LEU A 372 0.21 5.12 -7.65
N LEU A 373 -0.85 5.81 -8.10
CA LEU A 373 -1.28 5.77 -9.48
C LEU A 373 -0.21 6.34 -10.43
N LEU A 374 0.40 7.47 -10.06
CA LEU A 374 1.37 8.18 -10.89
C LEU A 374 2.77 7.53 -10.88
N LEU A 375 3.11 6.81 -9.81
CA LEU A 375 4.37 6.07 -9.67
C LEU A 375 4.25 4.60 -10.17
N GLY A 376 3.04 4.11 -10.44
CA GLY A 376 2.79 2.73 -10.83
C GLY A 376 3.45 2.33 -12.15
N ASP A 377 4.32 1.31 -12.12
CA ASP A 377 5.03 0.83 -13.30
C ASP A 377 4.15 0.12 -14.34
N ASN A 378 3.00 -0.45 -13.92
CA ASN A 378 2.11 -1.23 -14.79
C ASN A 378 0.88 -0.45 -15.28
N VAL A 379 0.93 0.88 -15.12
CA VAL A 379 -0.14 1.80 -15.52
C VAL A 379 0.46 2.87 -16.43
N SER A 380 -0.27 3.21 -17.49
CA SER A 380 0.06 4.35 -18.33
C SER A 380 -1.14 5.29 -18.33
N VAL A 381 -0.94 6.48 -17.76
CA VAL A 381 -1.94 7.56 -17.74
C VAL A 381 -1.52 8.62 -18.76
N PRO A 382 -2.44 9.14 -19.59
CA PRO A 382 -2.12 10.22 -20.52
C PRO A 382 -1.57 11.47 -19.82
N ASP A 383 -0.46 12.02 -20.33
CA ASP A 383 0.21 13.22 -19.78
C ASP A 383 -0.72 14.41 -19.55
N ALA A 384 -1.74 14.58 -20.40
CA ALA A 384 -2.73 15.66 -20.27
C ALA A 384 -3.56 15.54 -18.98
N LEU A 385 -3.95 14.31 -18.61
CA LEU A 385 -4.70 14.03 -17.38
C LEU A 385 -3.81 14.15 -16.15
N VAL A 386 -2.57 13.66 -16.23
CA VAL A 386 -1.57 13.81 -15.16
C VAL A 386 -1.32 15.30 -14.85
N GLN A 387 -1.16 16.11 -15.90
CA GLN A 387 -0.99 17.56 -15.76
C GLN A 387 -2.20 18.25 -15.15
N ASP A 388 -3.42 17.86 -15.55
CA ASP A 388 -4.64 18.42 -14.97
C ASP A 388 -4.79 18.05 -13.48
N MET A 389 -4.56 16.79 -13.15
CA MET A 389 -4.55 16.27 -11.78
C MET A 389 -3.55 17.03 -10.90
N LEU A 390 -2.28 17.09 -11.29
CA LEU A 390 -1.24 17.78 -10.52
C LEU A 390 -1.56 19.27 -10.33
N LYS A 391 -2.04 19.95 -11.39
CA LYS A 391 -2.47 21.35 -11.28
C LYS A 391 -3.62 21.52 -10.29
N LYS A 392 -4.54 20.56 -10.22
CA LYS A 392 -5.66 20.58 -9.27
C LYS A 392 -5.21 20.29 -7.84
N VAL A 393 -4.28 19.36 -7.63
CA VAL A 393 -3.66 19.11 -6.31
C VAL A 393 -3.03 20.39 -5.75
N PHE A 394 -2.18 21.07 -6.54
CA PHE A 394 -1.53 22.31 -6.07
C PHE A 394 -2.48 23.52 -5.99
N ARG A 395 -3.74 23.40 -6.44
CA ARG A 395 -4.76 24.47 -6.40
C ARG A 395 -5.94 24.15 -5.49
N SER A 396 -6.03 22.94 -4.92
CA SER A 396 -7.18 22.48 -4.13
C SER A 396 -7.34 23.25 -2.82
N GLY A 397 -6.32 24.00 -2.40
CA GLY A 397 -6.31 24.66 -1.09
C GLY A 397 -6.11 23.68 0.07
N SER A 398 -5.70 22.44 -0.22
CA SER A 398 -5.31 21.46 0.79
C SER A 398 -4.17 21.96 1.68
N ASP A 399 -4.12 21.45 2.91
CA ASP A 399 -3.10 21.83 3.89
C ASP A 399 -1.68 21.56 3.35
N GLN A 400 -0.77 22.47 3.66
CA GLN A 400 0.65 22.36 3.29
C GLN A 400 1.26 21.07 3.86
N ASP A 401 0.80 20.66 5.05
CA ASP A 401 1.21 19.41 5.71
C ASP A 401 0.84 18.14 4.92
N LEU A 402 -0.10 18.24 3.96
CA LEU A 402 -0.49 17.13 3.08
C LEU A 402 0.16 17.24 1.69
N VAL A 403 0.22 18.45 1.13
CA VAL A 403 0.71 18.69 -0.23
C VAL A 403 2.23 18.51 -0.33
N LEU A 404 2.99 18.92 0.71
CA LEU A 404 4.45 18.85 0.67
C LEU A 404 4.98 17.40 0.76
N PRO A 405 4.48 16.52 1.66
CA PRO A 405 4.85 15.10 1.62
C PRO A 405 4.50 14.43 0.30
N PHE A 406 3.32 14.71 -0.27
CA PHE A 406 2.94 14.25 -1.60
C PHE A 406 3.96 14.67 -2.66
N ALA A 407 4.31 15.96 -2.72
CA ALA A 407 5.29 16.46 -3.69
C ALA A 407 6.67 15.80 -3.54
N LYS A 408 7.08 15.48 -2.31
CA LYS A 408 8.33 14.78 -2.00
C LYS A 408 8.33 13.33 -2.47
N GLU A 409 7.25 12.59 -2.26
CA GLU A 409 7.09 11.22 -2.77
C GLU A 409 7.21 11.18 -4.30
N MET A 410 6.75 12.23 -4.98
CA MET A 410 6.77 12.29 -6.43
C MET A 410 8.15 12.55 -7.05
N PHE A 411 9.24 12.75 -6.28
CA PHE A 411 10.57 13.02 -6.83
C PHE A 411 11.08 11.91 -7.77
N ASP A 412 10.68 10.67 -7.51
CA ASP A 412 11.07 9.49 -8.31
C ASP A 412 10.23 9.29 -9.58
N MET A 413 9.27 10.18 -9.86
CA MET A 413 8.43 10.11 -11.05
C MET A 413 9.27 10.27 -12.33
N LYS A 414 9.08 9.36 -13.30
CA LYS A 414 9.84 9.33 -14.56
C LYS A 414 9.74 10.62 -15.40
N GLN A 415 8.62 11.33 -15.33
CA GLN A 415 8.38 12.59 -16.05
C GLN A 415 8.24 13.79 -15.09
N PHE A 416 8.88 13.73 -13.91
CA PHE A 416 8.80 14.75 -12.87
C PHE A 416 9.06 16.17 -13.41
N GLU A 417 10.14 16.35 -14.16
CA GLU A 417 10.62 17.63 -14.66
C GLU A 417 9.64 18.27 -15.66
N GLN A 418 8.97 17.43 -16.46
CA GLN A 418 8.03 17.87 -17.49
C GLN A 418 6.62 18.10 -16.92
N LEU A 419 6.18 17.19 -16.05
CA LEU A 419 4.78 17.13 -15.63
C LEU A 419 4.49 17.83 -14.29
N LEU A 420 5.36 17.64 -13.29
CA LEU A 420 5.12 18.10 -11.93
C LEU A 420 5.85 19.41 -11.62
N LEU A 421 7.15 19.47 -11.92
CA LEU A 421 8.04 20.57 -11.54
C LEU A 421 7.47 21.97 -11.87
N PRO A 422 6.87 22.23 -13.05
CA PRO A 422 6.33 23.57 -13.36
C PRO A 422 5.18 23.99 -12.43
N SER A 423 4.34 23.04 -12.01
CA SER A 423 3.21 23.31 -11.11
C SER A 423 3.68 23.43 -9.67
N LEU A 424 4.63 22.59 -9.24
CA LEU A 424 5.26 22.66 -7.92
C LEU A 424 6.01 23.97 -7.71
N LEU A 425 6.82 24.41 -8.68
CA LEU A 425 7.55 25.67 -8.57
C LEU A 425 6.60 26.86 -8.42
N ARG A 426 5.48 26.87 -9.15
CA ARG A 426 4.46 27.92 -9.00
C ARG A 426 3.81 27.90 -7.62
N TYR A 427 3.58 26.73 -7.04
CA TYR A 427 3.04 26.57 -5.69
C TYR A 427 4.03 27.07 -4.63
N LEU A 428 5.29 26.64 -4.72
CA LEU A 428 6.36 27.06 -3.80
C LEU A 428 6.70 28.54 -3.93
N GLU A 429 6.60 29.12 -5.13
CA GLU A 429 6.75 30.57 -5.35
C GLU A 429 5.72 31.36 -4.52
N GLN A 430 4.47 30.89 -4.45
CA GLN A 430 3.43 31.53 -3.61
C GLN A 430 3.74 31.41 -2.12
N MET A 431 4.23 30.24 -1.68
CA MET A 431 4.62 30.03 -0.27
C MET A 431 5.80 30.92 0.13
N LEU A 432 6.82 31.06 -0.73
CA LEU A 432 8.00 31.87 -0.45
C LEU A 432 7.68 33.38 -0.43
N VAL A 433 6.76 33.83 -1.28
CA VAL A 433 6.32 35.24 -1.31
C VAL A 433 5.35 35.58 -0.17
N SER A 434 4.63 34.59 0.37
CA SER A 434 3.72 34.78 1.51
C SER A 434 4.42 35.41 2.72
N SER A 435 3.69 36.14 3.57
CA SER A 435 4.26 36.76 4.78
C SER A 435 4.48 35.77 5.94
N ASP A 436 4.04 34.52 5.80
CA ASP A 436 4.12 33.51 6.84
C ASP A 436 5.53 32.87 6.91
N PRO A 437 6.25 32.99 8.04
CA PRO A 437 7.58 32.40 8.18
C PRO A 437 7.58 30.87 8.10
N VAL A 438 6.51 30.19 8.54
CA VAL A 438 6.43 28.72 8.53
C VAL A 438 6.33 28.21 7.09
N SER A 439 5.40 28.77 6.31
CA SER A 439 5.24 28.48 4.88
C SER A 439 6.56 28.67 4.11
N ARG A 440 7.30 29.75 4.40
CA ARG A 440 8.61 30.00 3.77
C ARG A 440 9.63 28.94 4.12
N GLN A 441 9.71 28.55 5.39
CA GLN A 441 10.65 27.52 5.85
C GLN A 441 10.36 26.16 5.20
N LEU A 442 9.10 25.74 5.19
CA LEU A 442 8.67 24.48 4.57
C LEU A 442 8.97 24.45 3.07
N ALA A 443 8.74 25.57 2.36
CA ALA A 443 9.07 25.67 0.95
C ALA A 443 10.59 25.58 0.69
N LEU A 444 11.41 26.22 1.52
CA LEU A 444 12.88 26.10 1.45
C LEU A 444 13.33 24.67 1.72
N GLU A 445 12.74 23.99 2.70
CA GLU A 445 13.06 22.59 3.04
C GLU A 445 12.75 21.64 1.88
N LEU A 446 11.58 21.78 1.24
CA LEU A 446 11.21 20.93 0.11
C LEU A 446 12.10 21.18 -1.11
N LEU A 447 12.38 22.45 -1.45
CA LEU A 447 13.31 22.78 -2.54
C LEU A 447 14.71 22.24 -2.25
N THR A 448 15.18 22.35 -1.01
CA THR A 448 16.49 21.85 -0.61
C THR A 448 16.53 20.32 -0.74
N SER A 449 15.49 19.64 -0.26
CA SER A 449 15.33 18.19 -0.42
C SER A 449 15.31 17.77 -1.90
N LEU A 450 14.66 18.54 -2.76
CA LEU A 450 14.63 18.31 -4.21
C LEU A 450 16.04 18.39 -4.80
N ILE A 451 16.81 19.42 -4.46
CA ILE A 451 18.19 19.57 -4.94
C ILE A 451 19.08 18.43 -4.42
N LEU A 452 18.99 18.07 -3.14
CA LEU A 452 19.76 16.95 -2.60
C LEU A 452 19.44 15.61 -3.29
N CYS A 453 18.21 15.45 -3.80
CA CYS A 453 17.79 14.27 -4.56
C CYS A 453 18.25 14.31 -6.03
N LYS A 454 18.17 15.47 -6.69
CA LYS A 454 18.34 15.60 -8.15
C LYS A 454 19.68 16.18 -8.61
N ALA A 455 20.42 16.84 -7.72
CA ALA A 455 21.73 17.47 -7.98
C ALA A 455 22.45 17.72 -6.64
N GLU A 456 22.84 16.63 -5.96
CA GLU A 456 23.53 16.70 -4.67
C GLU A 456 24.84 17.52 -4.80
N PRO A 457 25.19 18.35 -3.80
CA PRO A 457 26.49 19.02 -3.76
C PRO A 457 27.66 18.02 -3.86
N PRO A 458 28.78 18.41 -4.48
CA PRO A 458 29.92 17.52 -4.68
C PRO A 458 30.46 17.00 -3.36
N THR A 459 30.77 15.70 -3.35
CA THR A 459 31.34 15.00 -2.17
C THR A 459 32.86 14.93 -2.19
N ASP A 460 33.48 15.31 -3.31
CA ASP A 460 34.91 15.51 -3.51
C ASP A 460 35.15 16.58 -4.59
N GLY A 461 36.39 17.04 -4.73
CA GLY A 461 36.81 18.09 -5.66
C GLY A 461 36.83 17.68 -7.13
N SER A 462 36.76 16.37 -7.42
CA SER A 462 36.75 15.84 -8.79
C SER A 462 35.35 15.82 -9.40
N MET A 463 34.30 15.80 -8.57
CA MET A 463 32.92 15.82 -9.02
C MET A 463 32.56 17.14 -9.73
N ALA A 464 31.74 17.02 -10.77
CA ALA A 464 31.17 18.17 -11.45
C ALA A 464 30.10 18.86 -10.58
N PHE A 465 29.96 20.17 -10.75
CA PHE A 465 28.92 20.94 -10.08
C PHE A 465 27.63 20.87 -10.89
N GLU A 466 26.81 19.84 -10.62
CA GLU A 466 25.54 19.65 -11.31
C GLU A 466 24.58 20.81 -11.05
N LYS A 467 23.93 21.30 -12.12
CA LYS A 467 22.98 22.41 -12.05
C LYS A 467 21.60 21.92 -12.46
N TYR A 468 20.74 21.72 -11.48
CA TYR A 468 19.31 21.49 -11.68
C TYR A 468 18.54 22.83 -11.74
N PRO A 469 18.04 23.28 -12.91
CA PRO A 469 17.47 24.63 -13.04
C PRO A 469 16.07 24.74 -12.41
N LEU A 470 15.94 25.56 -11.38
CA LEU A 470 14.68 25.95 -10.75
C LEU A 470 14.22 27.29 -11.31
N VAL A 471 13.31 27.28 -12.29
CA VAL A 471 12.88 28.48 -13.00
C VAL A 471 11.65 29.10 -12.33
N PHE A 472 11.85 30.24 -11.67
CA PHE A 472 10.78 31.06 -11.10
C PHE A 472 10.38 32.15 -12.09
N THR A 473 9.09 32.27 -12.36
CA THR A 473 8.59 33.12 -13.47
C THR A 473 8.04 34.46 -13.00
N GLY A 474 7.82 34.67 -11.70
CA GLY A 474 7.19 35.88 -11.16
C GLY A 474 5.72 36.05 -11.57
N GLN A 475 5.12 35.06 -12.23
CA GLN A 475 3.71 35.11 -12.65
C GLN A 475 2.81 34.58 -11.55
N LEU A 476 2.53 35.42 -10.54
CA LEU A 476 1.50 35.12 -9.55
C LEU A 476 0.08 35.21 -10.15
N PRO A 477 -0.90 34.44 -9.64
CA PRO A 477 -2.31 34.65 -9.95
C PRO A 477 -2.68 36.11 -9.66
N LYS A 478 -3.50 36.73 -10.51
CA LYS A 478 -3.91 38.14 -10.37
C LYS A 478 -4.56 38.36 -9.00
N SER A 479 -3.82 38.89 -8.02
CA SER A 479 -4.40 39.41 -6.78
C SER A 479 -5.34 40.57 -7.10
N SER A 480 -6.43 40.66 -6.34
CA SER A 480 -7.46 41.71 -6.42
C SER A 480 -6.96 43.08 -5.94
N ASP A 481 -5.83 43.13 -5.23
CA ASP A 481 -5.27 44.37 -4.68
C ASP A 481 -4.01 44.85 -5.45
N PRO A 482 -4.08 46.01 -6.15
CA PRO A 482 -2.96 46.56 -6.91
C PRO A 482 -1.86 47.21 -6.03
N THR A 483 -2.07 47.34 -4.72
CA THR A 483 -1.11 47.89 -3.75
C THR A 483 -0.06 46.88 -3.28
N GLU A 484 -0.37 45.58 -3.22
CA GLU A 484 0.59 44.54 -2.80
C GLU A 484 1.66 44.21 -3.85
N ARG A 485 1.48 44.62 -5.11
CA ARG A 485 2.43 44.31 -6.19
C ARG A 485 3.75 45.08 -6.12
N LYS A 486 3.82 46.17 -5.36
CA LYS A 486 4.99 47.06 -5.36
C LYS A 486 6.11 46.63 -4.39
N ASP A 487 5.80 45.81 -3.39
CA ASP A 487 6.75 45.38 -2.34
C ASP A 487 7.08 43.87 -2.37
N GLN A 488 6.61 43.12 -3.37
CA GLN A 488 6.90 41.68 -3.46
C GLN A 488 8.35 41.43 -3.92
N VAL A 489 9.17 40.96 -2.97
CA VAL A 489 10.54 40.49 -3.22
C VAL A 489 10.48 39.21 -4.04
N SER A 490 11.18 39.18 -5.18
CA SER A 490 11.28 37.97 -6.00
C SER A 490 11.96 36.82 -5.26
N VAL A 491 11.64 35.57 -5.57
CA VAL A 491 12.27 34.38 -4.93
C VAL A 491 13.81 34.45 -4.93
N PRO A 492 14.49 34.79 -6.04
CA PRO A 492 15.95 34.92 -6.03
C PRO A 492 16.47 36.00 -5.06
N GLN A 493 15.76 37.13 -4.95
CA GLN A 493 16.12 38.20 -4.02
C GLN A 493 15.86 37.81 -2.56
N TYR A 494 14.79 37.06 -2.30
CA TYR A 494 14.51 36.53 -0.97
C TYR A 494 15.59 35.54 -0.52
N VAL A 495 15.98 34.59 -1.37
CA VAL A 495 17.06 33.64 -1.04
C VAL A 495 18.40 34.35 -0.84
N LEU A 496 18.69 35.42 -1.61
CA LEU A 496 19.87 36.25 -1.39
C LEU A 496 19.81 37.04 -0.07
N SER A 497 18.64 37.57 0.33
CA SER A 497 18.51 38.32 1.58
C SER A 497 18.68 37.46 2.83
N LEU A 498 18.49 36.14 2.72
CA LEU A 498 18.83 35.21 3.80
C LEU A 498 20.34 35.19 4.08
N LEU A 499 21.17 35.41 3.06
CA LEU A 499 22.63 35.43 3.13
C LEU A 499 23.17 36.83 3.47
N ASP A 500 22.54 37.89 2.94
CA ASP A 500 22.95 39.29 3.11
C ASP A 500 22.48 39.87 4.45
N ARG A 501 23.13 39.44 5.54
CA ARG A 501 22.83 39.91 6.91
C ARG A 501 23.91 40.85 7.44
N PRO A 502 23.54 41.94 8.16
CA PRO A 502 24.50 42.88 8.74
C PRO A 502 25.44 42.17 9.73
N LYS A 503 26.70 42.63 9.78
CA LYS A 503 27.77 42.06 10.62
C LYS A 503 27.47 42.08 12.13
N GLU A 504 26.61 43.00 12.56
CA GLU A 504 26.25 43.23 13.98
C GLU A 504 25.20 42.25 14.49
N ALA A 505 24.39 41.66 13.60
CA ALA A 505 23.51 40.55 13.93
C ALA A 505 24.34 39.27 13.84
N GLY A 506 24.56 38.56 14.95
CA GLY A 506 25.33 37.30 14.98
C GLY A 506 24.91 36.30 13.90
N VAL A 507 25.75 35.30 13.60
CA VAL A 507 25.38 34.28 12.60
C VAL A 507 24.16 33.55 13.16
N GLY A 508 23.00 33.83 12.57
CA GLY A 508 21.71 33.34 13.04
C GLY A 508 21.56 31.83 12.84
N ASP A 509 20.34 31.37 12.57
CA ASP A 509 20.10 29.96 12.27
C ASP A 509 20.90 29.50 11.02
N LEU A 510 21.92 28.67 11.27
CA LEU A 510 22.78 28.07 10.25
C LEU A 510 22.01 27.24 9.22
N SER A 511 20.84 26.73 9.60
CA SER A 511 19.99 25.89 8.74
C SER A 511 19.45 26.67 7.55
N HIS A 512 18.95 27.88 7.78
CA HIS A 512 18.46 28.78 6.73
C HIS A 512 19.58 29.24 5.80
N LEU A 513 20.76 29.56 6.36
CA LEU A 513 21.95 29.92 5.57
C LEU A 513 22.38 28.76 4.67
N TRP A 514 22.44 27.55 5.23
CA TRP A 514 22.81 26.36 4.48
C TRP A 514 21.80 26.05 3.36
N ALA A 515 20.49 26.07 3.65
CA ALA A 515 19.45 25.86 2.64
C ALA A 515 19.56 26.89 1.49
N ALA A 516 19.72 28.17 1.82
CA ALA A 516 19.91 29.21 0.82
C ALA A 516 21.16 28.98 -0.05
N LEU A 517 22.28 28.56 0.55
CA LEU A 517 23.51 28.22 -0.18
C LEU A 517 23.33 27.01 -1.10
N VAL A 518 22.62 25.96 -0.66
CA VAL A 518 22.32 24.79 -1.49
C VAL A 518 21.45 25.19 -2.68
N LEU A 519 20.46 26.08 -2.49
CA LEU A 519 19.52 26.46 -3.55
C LEU A 519 20.08 27.45 -4.57
N LEU A 520 20.94 28.38 -4.14
CA LEU A 520 21.37 29.52 -4.95
C LEU A 520 21.92 29.15 -6.34
N PRO A 521 22.76 28.09 -6.53
CA PRO A 521 23.26 27.68 -7.85
C PRO A 521 22.17 27.28 -8.85
N HIS A 522 21.02 26.86 -8.34
CA HIS A 522 19.94 26.22 -9.08
C HIS A 522 18.85 27.22 -9.49
N ILE A 523 18.68 28.32 -8.76
CA ILE A 523 17.62 29.31 -8.97
C ILE A 523 17.83 30.10 -10.27
N ARG A 524 16.76 30.27 -11.06
CA ARG A 524 16.73 31.09 -12.27
C ARG A 524 15.47 31.98 -12.30
N PRO A 525 15.56 33.25 -12.76
CA PRO A 525 16.78 33.96 -13.15
C PRO A 525 17.59 34.42 -11.93
N LEU A 526 18.91 34.25 -11.97
CA LEU A 526 19.84 34.77 -10.97
C LEU A 526 21.07 35.34 -11.67
N GLU A 527 21.42 36.59 -11.37
CA GLU A 527 22.62 37.22 -11.89
C GLU A 527 23.83 36.87 -10.99
N PRO A 528 24.83 36.13 -11.51
CA PRO A 528 25.99 35.73 -10.69
C PRO A 528 26.74 36.92 -10.09
N GLY A 529 26.77 38.06 -10.80
CA GLY A 529 27.41 39.30 -10.33
C GLY A 529 26.82 39.86 -9.04
N ARG A 530 25.56 39.55 -8.70
CA ARG A 530 24.93 39.93 -7.44
C ARG A 530 25.13 38.88 -6.34
N ALA A 531 25.15 37.60 -6.71
CA ALA A 531 25.29 36.50 -5.76
C ALA A 531 26.73 36.35 -5.23
N ILE A 532 27.73 36.49 -6.11
CA ILE A 532 29.14 36.25 -5.77
C ILE A 532 29.65 37.15 -4.65
N PRO A 533 29.41 38.49 -4.65
CA PRO A 533 29.86 39.35 -3.57
C PRO A 533 29.23 38.97 -2.22
N VAL A 534 27.93 38.66 -2.20
CA VAL A 534 27.20 38.28 -0.98
C VAL A 534 27.74 36.97 -0.41
N VAL A 535 27.95 35.96 -1.26
CA VAL A 535 28.52 34.66 -0.84
C VAL A 535 29.97 34.82 -0.37
N THR A 536 30.77 35.67 -1.03
CA THR A 536 32.17 35.91 -0.63
C THR A 536 32.25 36.57 0.74
N VAL A 537 31.47 37.63 0.99
CA VAL A 537 31.38 38.29 2.30
C VAL A 537 30.91 37.32 3.39
N LEU A 538 29.97 36.42 3.06
CA LEU A 538 29.52 35.40 3.99
C LEU A 538 30.61 34.37 4.29
N ILE A 539 31.36 33.90 3.29
CA ILE A 539 32.49 32.98 3.49
C ILE A 539 33.51 33.62 4.42
N ASP A 540 33.88 34.88 4.19
CA ASP A 540 34.88 35.56 5.01
C ASP A 540 34.46 35.65 6.48
N ARG A 541 33.18 35.98 6.71
CA ARG A 541 32.59 36.04 8.03
C ARG A 541 32.52 34.67 8.71
N LEU A 542 32.08 33.64 7.99
CA LEU A 542 32.00 32.29 8.53
C LEU A 542 33.38 31.74 8.88
N LEU A 543 34.39 32.03 8.06
CA LEU A 543 35.78 31.68 8.36
C LEU A 543 36.28 32.44 9.60
N ASP A 544 36.03 33.75 9.74
CA ASP A 544 36.41 34.52 10.93
C ASP A 544 35.79 33.92 12.22
N ASP A 545 34.52 33.54 12.15
CA ASP A 545 33.79 32.97 13.27
C ASP A 545 34.25 31.53 13.61
N VAL A 546 34.64 30.73 12.61
CA VAL A 546 35.22 29.39 12.83
C VAL A 546 36.66 29.47 13.36
N GLU A 547 37.45 30.43 12.88
CA GLU A 547 38.84 30.69 13.30
C GLU A 547 38.89 31.25 14.73
N SER A 548 37.99 32.16 15.09
CA SER A 548 37.83 32.66 16.46
C SER A 548 37.21 31.64 17.42
N GLY A 549 36.60 30.57 16.89
CA GLY A 549 35.94 29.53 17.68
C GLY A 549 34.52 29.87 18.12
N ALA A 550 33.96 30.98 17.62
CA ALA A 550 32.56 31.37 17.83
C ALA A 550 31.58 30.39 17.17
N LEU A 551 31.96 29.81 16.02
CA LEU A 551 31.23 28.73 15.36
C LEU A 551 32.02 27.42 15.41
N GLY A 552 31.39 26.36 15.92
CA GLY A 552 31.95 25.00 15.94
C GLY A 552 31.87 24.30 14.58
N LYS A 553 31.84 22.97 14.59
CA LYS A 553 31.76 22.12 13.38
C LYS A 553 30.58 22.46 12.46
N GLY A 554 29.47 22.95 13.02
CA GLY A 554 28.32 23.41 12.24
C GLY A 554 28.65 24.59 11.32
N GLY A 555 29.43 25.57 11.80
CA GLY A 555 29.89 26.68 10.96
C GLY A 555 30.80 26.22 9.83
N LEU A 556 31.70 25.28 10.12
CA LEU A 556 32.58 24.68 9.12
C LEU A 556 31.80 23.94 8.01
N PHE A 557 30.73 23.21 8.40
CA PHE A 557 29.83 22.56 7.45
C PHE A 557 29.12 23.56 6.52
N VAL A 558 28.61 24.67 7.07
CA VAL A 558 28.00 25.74 6.25
C VAL A 558 29.04 26.46 5.40
N THR A 559 30.24 26.70 5.93
CA THR A 559 31.36 27.34 5.20
C THR A 559 31.76 26.49 3.99
N ARG A 560 31.87 25.18 4.16
CA ARG A 560 32.12 24.23 3.07
C ARG A 560 31.04 24.33 2.00
N GLN A 561 29.77 24.37 2.40
CA GLN A 561 28.68 24.54 1.44
C GLN A 561 28.76 25.89 0.72
N ALA A 562 29.06 26.99 1.44
CA ALA A 562 29.22 28.31 0.87
C ALA A 562 30.32 28.34 -0.19
N PHE A 563 31.44 27.66 0.10
CA PHE A 563 32.54 27.52 -0.83
C PHE A 563 32.14 26.71 -2.07
N SER A 564 31.44 25.59 -1.90
CA SER A 564 30.85 24.83 -3.01
C SER A 564 29.92 25.69 -3.88
N THR A 565 29.07 26.50 -3.24
CA THR A 565 28.16 27.43 -3.93
C THR A 565 28.93 28.48 -4.73
N LEU A 566 29.98 29.07 -4.16
CA LEU A 566 30.86 30.03 -4.86
C LEU A 566 31.51 29.39 -6.11
N LEU A 567 32.07 28.20 -5.96
CA LEU A 567 32.72 27.46 -7.04
C LEU A 567 31.74 27.08 -8.16
N SER A 568 30.45 26.91 -7.87
CA SER A 568 29.43 26.64 -8.89
C SER A 568 29.16 27.84 -9.82
N PHE A 569 29.46 29.07 -9.38
CA PHE A 569 29.24 30.30 -10.15
C PHE A 569 30.46 30.74 -10.94
N LYS A 570 31.67 30.46 -10.46
CA LYS A 570 32.94 30.84 -11.11
C LYS A 570 33.86 29.63 -11.24
N GLU A 571 34.10 29.23 -12.49
CA GLU A 571 35.07 28.18 -12.82
C GLU A 571 36.52 28.72 -12.95
N SER A 572 36.72 30.04 -12.93
CA SER A 572 38.01 30.70 -13.23
C SER A 572 38.96 30.82 -12.03
N ALA A 573 40.24 31.08 -12.30
CA ALA A 573 41.30 31.37 -11.33
C ALA A 573 41.04 32.57 -10.38
N GLU A 574 39.98 33.35 -10.62
CA GLU A 574 39.58 34.48 -9.79
C GLU A 574 39.11 34.07 -8.38
N VAL A 575 38.88 32.77 -8.12
CA VAL A 575 38.61 32.24 -6.77
C VAL A 575 39.72 32.61 -5.77
N LEU A 576 40.98 32.69 -6.23
CA LEU A 576 42.11 33.14 -5.40
C LEU A 576 41.98 34.59 -4.92
N SER A 577 41.32 35.44 -5.71
CA SER A 577 41.07 36.84 -5.31
C SER A 577 39.90 36.99 -4.34
N LEU A 578 39.06 35.95 -4.23
CA LEU A 578 37.87 35.93 -3.40
C LEU A 578 38.10 35.25 -2.05
N VAL A 579 38.93 34.20 -2.00
CA VAL A 579 39.28 33.50 -0.76
C VAL A 579 40.78 33.20 -0.76
N GLN A 580 41.50 33.80 0.21
CA GLN A 580 42.94 33.62 0.37
C GLN A 580 43.31 32.19 0.78
N VAL A 581 44.40 31.66 0.20
CA VAL A 581 44.88 30.28 0.42
C VAL A 581 45.23 30.05 1.89
N GLU A 582 45.77 31.06 2.55
CA GLU A 582 46.19 31.04 3.95
C GLU A 582 45.02 30.74 4.89
N ARG A 583 43.82 31.23 4.57
CA ARG A 583 42.61 30.96 5.35
C ARG A 583 42.18 29.50 5.26
N VAL A 584 42.22 28.93 4.06
CA VAL A 584 41.92 27.51 3.84
C VAL A 584 42.93 26.62 4.56
N ARG A 585 44.22 26.99 4.50
CA ARG A 585 45.29 26.31 5.22
C ARG A 585 45.10 26.35 6.73
N SER A 586 44.78 27.53 7.29
CA SER A 586 44.48 27.74 8.71
C SER A 586 43.36 26.81 9.20
N ILE A 587 42.28 26.68 8.42
CA ILE A 587 41.16 25.78 8.73
C ILE A 587 41.59 24.31 8.73
N ILE A 588 42.33 23.86 7.71
CA ILE A 588 42.83 22.47 7.64
C ILE A 588 43.76 22.17 8.81
N GLN A 589 44.64 23.11 9.18
CA GLN A 589 45.55 22.96 10.31
C GLN A 589 44.79 22.86 11.65
N LYS A 590 43.73 23.66 11.82
CA LYS A 590 42.91 23.68 13.03
C LYS A 590 41.99 22.45 13.15
N PHE A 591 41.51 21.92 12.02
CA PHE A 591 40.57 20.79 11.95
C PHE A 591 41.03 19.69 10.98
N PRO A 592 42.20 19.06 11.20
CA PRO A 592 42.82 18.17 10.21
C PRO A 592 42.04 16.87 10.00
N THR A 593 41.22 16.44 10.96
CA THR A 593 40.42 15.21 10.86
C THR A 593 38.93 15.47 10.58
N ASP A 594 38.50 16.72 10.39
CA ASP A 594 37.09 17.03 10.16
C ASP A 594 36.73 16.89 8.67
N HIS A 595 35.65 16.16 8.39
CA HIS A 595 35.22 15.89 7.01
C HIS A 595 34.90 17.17 6.23
N SER A 596 34.34 18.20 6.87
CA SER A 596 33.98 19.45 6.19
C SER A 596 35.21 20.30 5.88
N ALA A 597 36.22 20.31 6.75
CA ALA A 597 37.49 20.98 6.48
C ALA A 597 38.27 20.29 5.36
N LEU A 598 38.31 18.95 5.38
CA LEU A 598 38.98 18.18 4.34
C LEU A 598 38.32 18.36 2.97
N LEU A 599 36.99 18.31 2.89
CA LEU A 599 36.27 18.53 1.63
C LEU A 599 36.39 19.99 1.15
N LEU A 600 36.40 20.97 2.07
CA LEU A 600 36.66 22.37 1.71
C LEU A 600 38.06 22.51 1.08
N GLY A 601 39.07 21.92 1.70
CA GLY A 601 40.44 21.89 1.18
C GLY A 601 40.51 21.20 -0.18
N ASP A 602 39.93 20.02 -0.30
CA ASP A 602 39.87 19.25 -1.54
C ASP A 602 39.21 20.02 -2.69
N LEU A 603 38.04 20.62 -2.46
CA LEU A 603 37.37 21.48 -3.44
C LEU A 603 38.24 22.69 -3.86
N TYR A 604 38.92 23.31 -2.90
CA TYR A 604 39.78 24.47 -3.13
C TYR A 604 41.02 24.11 -3.96
N TYR A 605 41.83 23.16 -3.49
CA TYR A 605 43.08 22.78 -4.15
C TYR A 605 42.86 22.09 -5.49
N THR A 606 41.82 21.27 -5.63
CA THR A 606 41.44 20.70 -6.93
C THR A 606 41.12 21.81 -7.94
N ARG A 607 40.40 22.86 -7.51
CA ARG A 607 40.10 24.01 -8.37
C ARG A 607 41.35 24.81 -8.74
N LEU A 608 42.32 24.96 -7.84
CA LEU A 608 43.60 25.59 -8.14
C LEU A 608 44.41 24.78 -9.16
N ALA A 609 44.42 23.46 -9.02
CA ALA A 609 45.11 22.56 -9.93
C ALA A 609 44.50 22.63 -11.34
N LEU A 610 43.15 22.57 -11.45
CA LEU A 610 42.44 22.68 -12.73
C LEU A 610 42.68 24.03 -13.42
N ASN A 611 42.89 25.11 -12.67
CA ASN A 611 43.16 26.45 -13.20
C ASN A 611 44.66 26.74 -13.45
N GLY A 612 45.56 25.77 -13.24
CA GLY A 612 46.98 25.92 -13.51
C GLY A 612 47.72 26.86 -12.54
N CYS A 613 47.20 27.08 -11.33
CA CYS A 613 47.78 27.98 -10.34
C CYS A 613 48.98 27.32 -9.61
N SER A 614 50.15 27.30 -10.25
CA SER A 614 51.34 26.59 -9.76
C SER A 614 52.03 27.20 -8.53
N ALA A 615 51.81 28.50 -8.24
CA ALA A 615 52.49 29.19 -7.14
C ALA A 615 52.10 28.66 -5.75
N HIS A 616 50.84 28.24 -5.59
CA HIS A 616 50.30 27.71 -4.33
C HIS A 616 50.27 26.18 -4.28
N LEU A 617 50.75 25.52 -5.34
CA LEU A 617 50.91 24.08 -5.48
C LEU A 617 52.40 23.70 -5.60
N SER A 618 53.30 24.53 -5.06
CA SER A 618 54.73 24.26 -5.04
C SER A 618 55.05 23.05 -4.14
N HIS A 619 56.19 22.41 -4.39
CA HIS A 619 56.62 21.25 -3.59
C HIS A 619 56.62 21.54 -2.08
N ASP A 620 57.10 22.72 -1.67
CA ASP A 620 57.14 23.12 -0.26
C ASP A 620 55.74 23.27 0.34
N ALA A 621 54.80 23.89 -0.39
CA ALA A 621 53.41 24.05 0.05
C ALA A 621 52.68 22.70 0.17
N MET A 622 52.97 21.76 -0.74
CA MET A 622 52.40 20.41 -0.71
C MET A 622 52.98 19.56 0.42
N LEU A 623 54.29 19.72 0.71
CA LEU A 623 54.94 19.04 1.83
C LEU A 623 54.37 19.50 3.18
N GLU A 624 54.08 20.80 3.34
CA GLU A 624 53.39 21.33 4.52
C GLU A 624 51.99 20.73 4.70
N LEU A 625 51.19 20.66 3.62
CA LEU A 625 49.87 20.03 3.64
C LEU A 625 49.96 18.54 4.00
N TYR A 626 50.93 17.82 3.44
CA TYR A 626 51.18 16.43 3.77
C TYR A 626 51.52 16.24 5.25
N GLN A 627 52.39 17.07 5.82
CA GLN A 627 52.74 17.00 7.25
C GLN A 627 51.51 17.18 8.15
N MET A 628 50.53 17.99 7.74
CA MET A 628 49.29 18.16 8.50
C MET A 628 48.33 16.97 8.38
N LEU A 629 48.32 16.26 7.24
CA LEU A 629 47.29 15.29 6.91
C LEU A 629 47.75 13.82 6.90
N HIS A 630 49.06 13.52 6.91
CA HIS A 630 49.59 12.16 6.76
C HIS A 630 49.01 11.15 7.79
N SER A 631 48.69 11.59 9.01
CA SER A 631 48.06 10.74 10.03
C SER A 631 46.66 10.24 9.60
N ASN A 632 45.94 11.01 8.78
CA ASN A 632 44.60 10.65 8.31
C ASN A 632 44.60 9.43 7.41
N LEU A 633 45.71 9.12 6.74
CA LEU A 633 45.85 7.91 5.91
C LEU A 633 45.67 6.63 6.74
N SER A 634 45.99 6.69 8.04
CA SER A 634 45.79 5.61 9.01
C SER A 634 44.43 5.64 9.71
N SER A 635 43.55 6.58 9.36
CA SER A 635 42.22 6.73 9.97
C SER A 635 41.35 5.50 9.73
N ASN A 636 40.50 5.17 10.71
CA ASN A 636 39.48 4.13 10.60
C ASN A 636 38.26 4.57 9.77
N VAL A 637 38.14 5.86 9.42
CA VAL A 637 37.04 6.41 8.60
C VAL A 637 37.44 6.48 7.13
N SER A 638 36.76 5.73 6.26
CA SER A 638 37.06 5.65 4.83
C SER A 638 36.97 7.01 4.12
N LYS A 639 35.95 7.83 4.41
CA LYS A 639 35.76 9.17 3.82
C LYS A 639 36.92 10.13 4.12
N ILE A 640 37.50 10.06 5.32
CA ILE A 640 38.64 10.88 5.72
C ILE A 640 39.89 10.45 4.94
N ARG A 641 40.12 9.14 4.80
CA ARG A 641 41.21 8.62 3.96
C ARG A 641 41.06 9.06 2.51
N LEU A 642 39.86 8.95 1.94
CA LEU A 642 39.59 9.31 0.55
C LEU A 642 39.89 10.79 0.26
N LEU A 643 39.35 11.72 1.06
CA LEU A 643 39.59 13.17 0.89
C LEU A 643 41.03 13.60 1.20
N THR A 644 41.78 12.77 1.92
CA THR A 644 43.22 13.00 2.12
C THR A 644 44.04 12.50 0.93
N LEU A 645 43.51 11.53 0.17
CA LEU A 645 44.20 10.85 -0.93
C LEU A 645 43.87 11.41 -2.32
N THR A 646 42.80 12.20 -2.47
CA THR A 646 42.32 12.69 -3.77
C THR A 646 43.48 13.31 -4.58
N ASP A 647 43.57 12.95 -5.87
CA ASP A 647 44.73 13.13 -6.81
C ASP A 647 45.26 14.57 -6.96
N SER A 648 44.69 15.54 -6.25
CA SER A 648 45.12 16.93 -6.15
C SER A 648 46.42 17.12 -5.36
N TYR A 649 46.90 16.07 -4.68
CA TYR A 649 48.21 16.02 -4.05
C TYR A 649 49.16 15.12 -4.84
N PRO A 650 49.84 15.61 -5.89
CA PRO A 650 50.94 14.85 -6.47
C PRO A 650 52.00 14.64 -5.38
N LEU A 651 52.08 13.41 -4.89
CA LEU A 651 53.16 12.90 -4.03
C LEU A 651 54.50 12.94 -4.75
#